data_AF-A0A832F4B0-F1
#
_entry.id   AF-A0A832F4B0-F1
#
_cell.length_a   1.000
_cell.length_b   1.000
_cell.length_c   1.000
_cell.angle_alpha   90.00
_cell.angle_beta   90.00
_cell.angle_gamma   90.00
#
_symmetry.space_group_name_H-M   'P 1'
#
loop_
_entity.id
_entity.type
_entity.pdbx_description
1 polymer ?
#
loop_
_entity_poly.entity_id
_entity_poly.type
_entity_poly.pdbx_seq_one_letter_code
_entity_poly.pdbx_strand_id
1 'polypeptide(L)'
;MIRPGLGAPQGEWAYFRSSFTLRDAPALARLTVWSASPCRVYVNGYRAWSGTPPAAGEVLYITHRLAQGRNVLAIACRTLPAWDGLGFDLRMRDAHGHIHHLASGRDVRAAERFVEGWQQPDFEDRSWSRARVAGAQLARAPERTRGGTVERPSRESGLPHPATSTEHTVPMPAEPLDYGRIIRVWRLGHGSSGDLYTRDRAPGERMLLTTSVGSQAEMTAAISAGFTLFQTDSDHLSTEQIAPGVWDYHRPDADLARVTEAGMDWCYFPHFAFPPKWYRDAVPFTRITCLEHNKPIQAFSPWEPKFGNSVSIGYRELAKHYSAPRQGPKALYLGVHGDYGECGLFMGARVATPDQRSDWKKRFGDTHDHLGWWCADPLARASFRNAMMHKYGDLDVLNAAWHTHFRSPDEITYPADPHALSRRAWLDFTQWYLGSVSSLTDTVCRVARAHFPHTLLVLPVGFGDENPRGGNDNSMIPKIAARYKVDVRSTHGGFKPFPQNQASMLGRIATACRFYGVPFWTEPPSAITPEGELGRFFEAVSEGSKGFFDWGANVLRNRDIYYRYGKFLRVEKPVVDVAMFYPTTTHLLQPDIGYPQMLEQGCAALRDVLNYDIVDERLIQDGALDRYRILVLWEGTVVEAGTLEKIRDWVARGGVLVAYDFGKIETVEGDRHWFTDLFGYAGKLNPVIPGRRYVGPSGDPAPQRYRVSVGQPSAVPFLSGDWYDPEMSDGLLRRWTGANAELVVPVTPGSAYTLEIRASIPQEASSLAHDVLVNGTLVGTLNQAGEHTYRLEVPPALLRTDTAVITLRSDTFVPADLMPPSGDRRKLGVWVTYVQMEPADSIGPQEAEPLTGHIEAVVDYRRLRAEWSRHYGKGWTVFYPATRRSIQGYYEVVRYLTYHLSDLDPALHDAIPVDDAWDGIYGALLTRGILYYNPTMQTVARNIVLPPAAFRNYPQVVRPSRFNFTVTIDPQSITFVPFDAPVQELLLQCEKFTELGSLRPEEGREFNPPDAPNYVHIPAGGAIGTRFQCEVPGRYVVFYRTLHRGRSARAEVRIDGLPVRNMPPAMGPHARPATEEAGWVTLGAGIHSMELRAPRDRDLDADFVVLCSDPAVAGYTFAPVLPA
;
A
#
# COMPACT_ATOMS: atom_id res chain seq x y z
N MET A 1 1.11 -39.56 14.83
CA MET A 1 0.24 -38.98 13.78
C MET A 1 -1.21 -39.44 14.00
N ILE A 2 -2.19 -38.61 13.64
CA ILE A 2 -3.64 -38.89 13.74
C ILE A 2 -4.33 -38.78 12.37
N ARG A 3 -5.40 -39.55 12.17
CA ARG A 3 -6.25 -39.57 10.96
C ARG A 3 -7.74 -39.54 11.33
N PRO A 4 -8.66 -39.15 10.43
CA PRO A 4 -10.09 -39.33 10.63
C PRO A 4 -10.48 -40.79 10.89
N GLY A 5 -11.59 -40.99 11.59
CA GLY A 5 -12.02 -42.31 12.06
C GLY A 5 -12.48 -43.27 10.95
N LEU A 6 -13.12 -42.76 9.88
CA LEU A 6 -13.66 -43.56 8.77
C LEU A 6 -12.78 -43.50 7.50
N GLY A 7 -11.76 -42.62 7.50
CA GLY A 7 -10.84 -42.38 6.39
C GLY A 7 -11.41 -41.37 5.40
N ALA A 8 -10.83 -40.16 5.34
CA ALA A 8 -11.27 -39.15 4.38
C ALA A 8 -10.91 -39.58 2.93
N PRO A 9 -11.77 -39.28 1.92
CA PRO A 9 -11.46 -39.53 0.52
C PRO A 9 -10.14 -38.88 0.10
N GLN A 10 -9.39 -39.50 -0.81
CA GLN A 10 -8.11 -38.97 -1.29
C GLN A 10 -8.31 -37.63 -2.03
N GLY A 11 -7.52 -36.62 -1.68
CA GLY A 11 -7.55 -35.28 -2.29
C GLY A 11 -8.43 -34.25 -1.57
N GLU A 12 -9.28 -34.71 -0.64
CA GLU A 12 -10.16 -33.89 0.22
C GLU A 12 -9.43 -33.36 1.46
N TRP A 13 -10.11 -32.54 2.27
CA TRP A 13 -9.60 -32.08 3.56
C TRP A 13 -10.13 -32.95 4.70
N ALA A 14 -9.23 -33.38 5.57
CA ALA A 14 -9.53 -33.90 6.89
C ALA A 14 -9.50 -32.75 7.91
N TYR A 15 -10.53 -32.64 8.74
CA TYR A 15 -10.69 -31.56 9.71
C TYR A 15 -10.48 -32.09 11.11
N PHE A 16 -9.61 -31.45 11.89
CA PHE A 16 -9.23 -31.87 13.23
C PHE A 16 -9.47 -30.75 14.22
N ARG A 17 -10.17 -31.04 15.32
CA ARG A 17 -10.50 -30.05 16.35
C ARG A 17 -10.12 -30.56 17.72
N SER A 18 -9.43 -29.72 18.48
CA SER A 18 -9.19 -29.94 19.90
C SER A 18 -9.65 -28.72 20.68
N SER A 19 -10.64 -28.92 21.55
CA SER A 19 -11.11 -27.91 22.49
C SER A 19 -10.43 -28.10 23.83
N PHE A 20 -9.93 -27.03 24.42
CA PHE A 20 -9.30 -27.04 25.74
C PHE A 20 -9.60 -25.74 26.48
N THR A 21 -9.61 -25.79 27.80
CA THR A 21 -9.89 -24.61 28.64
C THR A 21 -8.63 -24.20 29.37
N LEU A 22 -8.27 -22.93 29.27
CA LEU A 22 -7.16 -22.35 30.02
C LEU A 22 -7.73 -21.55 31.19
N ARG A 23 -7.17 -21.75 32.39
CA ARG A 23 -7.58 -20.99 33.58
C ARG A 23 -7.17 -19.52 33.48
N ASP A 24 -6.04 -19.26 32.84
CA ASP A 24 -5.45 -17.95 32.57
C ASP A 24 -4.95 -17.92 31.11
N ALA A 25 -4.82 -16.74 30.49
CA ALA A 25 -4.20 -16.62 29.17
C ALA A 25 -2.72 -17.09 29.24
N PRO A 26 -2.22 -17.84 28.25
CA PRO A 26 -0.86 -18.36 28.30
C PRO A 26 0.14 -17.23 28.05
N ALA A 27 1.24 -17.23 28.81
CA ALA A 27 2.36 -16.30 28.62
C ALA A 27 3.15 -16.62 27.35
N LEU A 28 3.19 -17.90 26.96
CA LEU A 28 3.79 -18.37 25.71
C LEU A 28 3.05 -19.61 25.21
N ALA A 29 2.74 -19.67 23.92
CA ALA A 29 2.20 -20.85 23.26
C ALA A 29 2.93 -21.14 21.95
N ARG A 30 3.62 -22.28 21.93
CA ARG A 30 4.35 -22.79 20.77
C ARG A 30 3.63 -24.01 20.24
N LEU A 31 3.12 -23.89 19.03
CA LEU A 31 2.51 -24.98 18.27
C LEU A 31 3.51 -25.48 17.25
N THR A 32 3.80 -26.77 17.24
CA THR A 32 4.53 -27.41 16.14
C THR A 32 3.57 -28.30 15.36
N VAL A 33 3.57 -28.22 14.03
CA VAL A 33 2.68 -29.00 13.15
C VAL A 33 3.51 -29.82 12.18
N TRP A 34 3.20 -31.11 12.07
CA TRP A 34 3.81 -32.03 11.12
C TRP A 34 2.74 -32.62 10.22
N SER A 35 2.99 -32.60 8.91
CA SER A 35 2.22 -33.36 7.95
C SER A 35 2.96 -33.45 6.63
N ALA A 36 2.89 -34.59 5.95
CA ALA A 36 3.38 -34.74 4.57
C ALA A 36 2.43 -34.10 3.53
N SER A 37 1.46 -33.29 3.95
CA SER A 37 0.47 -32.67 3.08
C SER A 37 0.13 -31.25 3.53
N PRO A 38 -0.41 -30.41 2.63
CA PRO A 38 -0.84 -29.06 3.00
C PRO A 38 -1.83 -29.06 4.16
N CYS A 39 -1.57 -28.22 5.16
CA CYS A 39 -2.44 -27.97 6.29
C CYS A 39 -2.85 -26.50 6.38
N ARG A 40 -3.98 -26.25 7.02
CA ARG A 40 -4.47 -24.92 7.43
C ARG A 40 -4.72 -24.97 8.92
N VAL A 41 -4.05 -24.10 9.67
CA VAL A 41 -4.10 -24.04 11.12
C VAL A 41 -4.93 -22.84 11.53
N TYR A 42 -5.90 -23.07 12.41
CA TYR A 42 -6.76 -22.07 12.99
C TYR A 42 -6.71 -22.16 14.52
N VAL A 43 -6.72 -21.00 15.17
CA VAL A 43 -6.79 -20.87 16.62
C VAL A 43 -7.92 -19.89 16.92
N ASN A 44 -8.95 -20.36 17.63
CA ASN A 44 -10.15 -19.58 17.96
C ASN A 44 -10.75 -18.85 16.76
N GLY A 45 -10.94 -19.55 15.64
CA GLY A 45 -11.51 -18.99 14.41
C GLY A 45 -10.53 -18.25 13.49
N TYR A 46 -9.38 -17.80 14.00
CA TYR A 46 -8.38 -17.07 13.22
C TYR A 46 -7.40 -18.02 12.54
N ARG A 47 -7.15 -17.82 11.24
CA ARG A 47 -6.14 -18.59 10.50
C ARG A 47 -4.74 -18.17 10.96
N ALA A 48 -4.05 -19.08 11.63
CA ALA A 48 -2.69 -18.87 12.13
C ALA A 48 -1.63 -19.18 11.05
N TRP A 49 -1.90 -20.14 10.17
CA TRP A 49 -0.95 -20.57 9.14
C TRP A 49 -1.61 -21.42 8.06
N SER A 50 -1.01 -21.47 6.86
CA SER A 50 -1.35 -22.45 5.83
C SER A 50 -0.16 -22.76 4.93
N GLY A 51 0.06 -24.04 4.63
CA GLY A 51 1.17 -24.51 3.79
C GLY A 51 1.41 -26.00 3.99
N THR A 52 2.46 -26.55 3.37
CA THR A 52 2.94 -27.91 3.68
C THR A 52 4.08 -27.79 4.69
N PRO A 53 3.97 -28.38 5.91
CA PRO A 53 5.03 -28.26 6.91
C PRO A 53 6.33 -28.91 6.41
N PRO A 54 7.52 -28.33 6.69
CA PRO A 54 8.79 -29.00 6.42
C PRO A 54 8.92 -30.28 7.27
N ALA A 55 9.83 -31.19 6.91
CA ALA A 55 10.01 -32.46 7.62
C ALA A 55 10.32 -32.29 9.13
N ALA A 56 11.00 -31.21 9.52
CA ALA A 56 11.28 -30.86 10.91
C ALA A 56 10.03 -30.39 11.70
N GLY A 57 8.94 -30.08 11.01
CA GLY A 57 7.72 -29.48 11.54
C GLY A 57 7.69 -27.96 11.39
N GLU A 58 6.50 -27.42 11.16
CA GLU A 58 6.25 -25.99 11.15
C GLU A 58 6.06 -25.49 12.57
N VAL A 59 6.79 -24.45 12.98
CA VAL A 59 6.72 -23.87 14.33
C VAL A 59 5.96 -22.54 14.29
N LEU A 60 4.86 -22.47 15.03
CA LEU A 60 3.97 -21.31 15.12
C LEU A 60 3.91 -20.81 16.56
N TYR A 61 4.13 -19.51 16.74
CA TYR A 61 3.93 -18.84 18.02
C TYR A 61 2.52 -18.24 18.08
N ILE A 62 1.61 -18.96 18.74
CA ILE A 62 0.17 -18.68 18.72
C ILE A 62 -0.35 -18.05 20.01
N THR A 63 0.54 -17.55 20.88
CA THR A 63 0.20 -16.96 22.19
C THR A 63 -0.92 -15.93 22.08
N HIS A 64 -0.80 -15.00 21.13
CA HIS A 64 -1.74 -13.91 20.90
C HIS A 64 -3.12 -14.34 20.37
N ARG A 65 -3.30 -15.63 20.05
CA ARG A 65 -4.57 -16.19 19.57
C ARG A 65 -5.32 -16.98 20.64
N LEU A 66 -4.70 -17.24 21.79
CA LEU A 66 -5.29 -17.97 22.90
C LEU A 66 -5.80 -16.98 23.96
N ALA A 67 -6.93 -17.31 24.57
CA ALA A 67 -7.58 -16.48 25.58
C ALA A 67 -7.77 -17.27 26.88
N GLN A 68 -8.06 -16.55 27.98
CA GLN A 68 -8.59 -17.18 29.18
C GLN A 68 -9.96 -17.82 28.88
N GLY A 69 -10.21 -19.03 29.36
CA GLY A 69 -11.44 -19.78 29.09
C GLY A 69 -11.30 -20.78 27.96
N ARG A 70 -12.40 -21.03 27.22
CA ARG A 70 -12.47 -22.07 26.20
C ARG A 70 -11.70 -21.65 24.94
N ASN A 71 -10.80 -22.51 24.49
CA ASN A 71 -10.01 -22.35 23.28
C ASN A 71 -10.22 -23.54 22.35
N VAL A 72 -9.99 -23.30 21.05
CA VAL A 72 -10.02 -24.31 20.00
C VAL A 72 -8.78 -24.20 19.13
N LEU A 73 -8.08 -25.32 19.00
CA LEU A 73 -7.12 -25.56 17.92
C LEU A 73 -7.84 -26.37 16.83
N ALA A 74 -7.95 -25.78 15.65
CA ALA A 74 -8.59 -26.39 14.50
C ALA A 74 -7.58 -26.51 13.36
N ILE A 75 -7.33 -27.70 12.85
CA ILE A 75 -6.37 -27.94 11.77
C ILE A 75 -7.06 -28.72 10.67
N ALA A 76 -7.06 -28.19 9.45
CA ALA A 76 -7.45 -28.94 8.27
C ALA A 76 -6.18 -29.44 7.59
N CYS A 77 -6.10 -30.70 7.17
CA CYS A 77 -5.00 -31.21 6.34
C CYS A 77 -5.54 -31.96 5.13
N ARG A 78 -4.91 -31.77 3.97
CA ARG A 78 -5.30 -32.42 2.73
C ARG A 78 -4.86 -33.89 2.72
N THR A 79 -5.73 -34.81 2.34
CA THR A 79 -5.47 -36.26 2.32
C THR A 79 -4.83 -36.70 1.00
N LEU A 80 -3.55 -36.38 0.80
CA LEU A 80 -2.80 -36.79 -0.40
C LEU A 80 -2.35 -38.26 -0.31
N PRO A 81 -1.98 -38.93 -1.43
CA PRO A 81 -1.55 -40.34 -1.41
C PRO A 81 -0.38 -40.64 -0.47
N ALA A 82 0.53 -39.69 -0.23
CA ALA A 82 1.65 -39.82 0.71
C ALA A 82 1.32 -39.38 2.15
N TRP A 83 0.06 -39.02 2.45
CA TRP A 83 -0.34 -38.49 3.74
C TRP A 83 -0.38 -39.60 4.80
N ASP A 84 0.55 -39.51 5.75
CA ASP A 84 0.68 -40.44 6.86
C ASP A 84 -0.16 -40.04 8.09
N GLY A 85 -0.58 -38.77 8.16
CA GLY A 85 -1.53 -38.21 9.12
C GLY A 85 -1.21 -36.75 9.47
N LEU A 86 -1.88 -36.24 10.48
CA LEU A 86 -1.54 -34.97 11.14
C LEU A 86 -0.79 -35.24 12.45
N GLY A 87 0.30 -34.53 12.69
CA GLY A 87 0.93 -34.40 14.00
C GLY A 87 0.86 -32.96 14.46
N PHE A 88 0.58 -32.73 15.74
CA PHE A 88 0.82 -31.42 16.34
C PHE A 88 1.22 -31.54 17.80
N ASP A 89 2.01 -30.58 18.26
CA ASP A 89 2.48 -30.43 19.65
C ASP A 89 2.30 -28.96 20.06
N LEU A 90 1.30 -28.70 20.88
CA LEU A 90 1.04 -27.39 21.47
C LEU A 90 1.52 -27.38 22.91
N ARG A 91 2.59 -26.63 23.17
CA ARG A 91 3.09 -26.36 24.52
C ARG A 91 2.73 -24.94 24.90
N MET A 92 2.01 -24.79 25.99
CA MET A 92 1.57 -23.52 26.52
C MET A 92 2.12 -23.36 27.93
N ARG A 93 2.73 -22.23 28.23
CA ARG A 93 3.16 -21.90 29.58
C ARG A 93 2.24 -20.84 30.14
N ASP A 94 1.59 -21.10 31.26
CA ASP A 94 0.76 -20.09 31.92
C ASP A 94 1.62 -19.05 32.65
N ALA A 95 0.96 -18.00 33.15
CA ALA A 95 1.60 -16.93 33.91
C ALA A 95 2.25 -17.41 35.22
N HIS A 96 2.01 -18.64 35.68
CA HIS A 96 2.63 -19.20 36.88
C HIS A 96 3.78 -20.18 36.55
N GLY A 97 4.10 -20.35 35.27
CA GLY A 97 5.15 -21.24 34.81
C GLY A 97 4.70 -22.69 34.64
N HIS A 98 3.42 -23.02 34.85
CA HIS A 98 2.94 -24.37 34.56
C HIS A 98 2.84 -24.59 33.06
N ILE A 99 3.23 -25.78 32.63
CA ILE A 99 3.19 -26.18 31.23
C ILE A 99 1.91 -26.97 30.99
N HIS A 100 1.02 -26.40 30.18
CA HIS A 100 -0.12 -27.06 29.59
C HIS A 100 0.32 -27.65 28.26
N HIS A 101 0.03 -28.92 28.06
CA HIS A 101 0.47 -29.66 26.89
C HIS A 101 -0.75 -30.27 26.19
N LEU A 102 -0.88 -29.95 24.91
CA LEU A 102 -1.89 -30.54 24.04
C LEU A 102 -1.17 -31.09 22.82
N ALA A 103 -1.29 -32.39 22.58
CA ALA A 103 -0.69 -33.04 21.41
C ALA A 103 -1.75 -33.76 20.60
N SER A 104 -1.45 -34.03 19.34
CA SER A 104 -2.31 -34.86 18.48
C SER A 104 -2.49 -36.25 19.09
N GLY A 105 -3.72 -36.61 19.45
CA GLY A 105 -4.07 -37.87 20.12
C GLY A 105 -5.49 -38.36 19.84
N ARG A 106 -5.93 -39.41 20.57
CA ARG A 106 -7.29 -40.01 20.44
C ARG A 106 -8.42 -39.11 20.99
N ASP A 107 -8.04 -38.03 21.66
CA ASP A 107 -8.88 -36.98 22.21
C ASP A 107 -9.28 -35.94 21.17
N VAL A 108 -8.54 -35.83 20.06
CA VAL A 108 -8.86 -34.94 18.94
C VAL A 108 -10.12 -35.42 18.22
N ARG A 109 -11.04 -34.50 17.96
CA ARG A 109 -12.22 -34.72 17.13
C ARG A 109 -11.86 -34.57 15.67
N ALA A 110 -12.39 -35.42 14.81
CA ALA A 110 -12.12 -35.39 13.38
C ALA A 110 -13.40 -35.54 12.55
N ALA A 111 -13.43 -34.81 11.44
CA ALA A 111 -14.44 -34.93 10.39
C ALA A 111 -13.77 -35.04 9.02
N GLU A 112 -14.49 -35.67 8.09
CA GLU A 112 -14.01 -35.97 6.73
C GLU A 112 -14.63 -35.05 5.68
N ARG A 113 -15.53 -34.17 6.12
CA ARG A 113 -16.21 -33.18 5.30
C ARG A 113 -16.16 -31.85 6.02
N PHE A 114 -16.15 -30.78 5.23
CA PHE A 114 -16.25 -29.43 5.75
C PHE A 114 -17.57 -29.27 6.49
N VAL A 115 -17.51 -28.63 7.66
CA VAL A 115 -18.69 -28.14 8.36
C VAL A 115 -18.46 -26.66 8.62
N GLU A 116 -19.38 -25.81 8.19
CA GLU A 116 -19.22 -24.36 8.35
C GLU A 116 -19.05 -23.99 9.83
N GLY A 117 -18.13 -23.06 10.10
CA GLY A 117 -17.84 -22.59 11.46
C GLY A 117 -17.07 -23.56 12.36
N TRP A 118 -16.62 -24.73 11.86
CA TRP A 118 -15.92 -25.74 12.66
C TRP A 118 -14.68 -25.24 13.43
N GLN A 119 -14.03 -24.20 12.90
CA GLN A 119 -12.87 -23.54 13.50
C GLN A 119 -13.22 -22.63 14.70
N GLN A 120 -14.49 -22.33 14.93
CA GLN A 120 -14.94 -21.38 15.96
C GLN A 120 -15.00 -22.04 17.36
N PRO A 121 -14.78 -21.27 18.45
CA PRO A 121 -14.87 -21.77 19.82
C PRO A 121 -16.25 -22.32 20.23
N ASP A 122 -17.32 -21.73 19.72
CA ASP A 122 -18.72 -22.06 20.00
C ASP A 122 -19.25 -23.27 19.22
N PHE A 123 -18.52 -23.72 18.19
CA PHE A 123 -18.89 -24.89 17.40
C PHE A 123 -19.06 -26.17 18.26
N GLU A 124 -20.14 -26.92 18.01
CA GLU A 124 -20.45 -28.17 18.69
C GLU A 124 -19.95 -29.39 17.89
N ASP A 125 -18.86 -30.00 18.35
CA ASP A 125 -18.19 -31.13 17.69
C ASP A 125 -18.52 -32.50 18.33
N ARG A 126 -19.59 -32.57 19.14
CA ARG A 126 -19.98 -33.82 19.82
C ARG A 126 -20.35 -34.94 18.84
N SER A 127 -20.88 -34.58 17.68
CA SER A 127 -21.21 -35.49 16.57
C SER A 127 -19.98 -35.95 15.78
N TRP A 128 -18.81 -35.34 15.97
CA TRP A 128 -17.58 -35.72 15.27
C TRP A 128 -16.96 -36.98 15.88
N SER A 129 -16.49 -37.86 15.01
CA SER A 129 -15.74 -39.06 15.43
C SER A 129 -14.42 -38.66 16.08
N ARG A 130 -13.87 -39.50 16.96
CA ARG A 130 -12.51 -39.31 17.48
C ARG A 130 -11.50 -39.70 16.41
N ALA A 131 -10.37 -39.00 16.38
CA ALA A 131 -9.27 -39.31 15.47
C ALA A 131 -8.63 -40.67 15.81
N ARG A 132 -8.26 -41.42 14.77
CA ARG A 132 -7.53 -42.68 14.88
C ARG A 132 -6.03 -42.39 14.89
N VAL A 133 -5.29 -42.97 15.84
CA VAL A 133 -3.83 -42.88 15.87
C VAL A 133 -3.24 -43.84 14.83
N ALA A 134 -2.47 -43.29 13.89
CA ALA A 134 -1.78 -44.02 12.84
C ALA A 134 -0.28 -44.06 13.15
N GLY A 135 0.14 -45.00 14.02
CA GLY A 135 1.56 -45.23 14.36
C GLY A 135 2.27 -44.14 15.18
N ALA A 136 3.15 -44.56 16.10
CA ALA A 136 4.00 -43.67 16.89
C ALA A 136 5.39 -43.58 16.25
N GLN A 137 5.68 -42.46 15.58
CA GLN A 137 7.03 -42.04 15.25
C GLN A 137 7.27 -40.71 15.96
N LEU A 138 7.67 -40.78 17.22
CA LEU A 138 8.36 -39.67 17.87
C LEU A 138 9.78 -39.71 17.32
N ALA A 139 10.18 -38.70 16.54
CA ALA A 139 11.59 -38.38 16.39
C ALA A 139 12.13 -38.04 17.78
N ARG A 140 12.77 -39.01 18.44
CA ARG A 140 13.52 -38.77 19.67
C ARG A 140 14.62 -37.77 19.34
N ALA A 141 14.66 -36.66 20.06
CA ALA A 141 15.88 -35.87 20.20
C ALA A 141 16.99 -36.79 20.73
N PRO A 142 18.27 -36.61 20.32
CA PRO A 142 19.34 -37.45 20.82
C PRO A 142 19.50 -37.24 22.33
N GLU A 143 19.21 -38.28 23.11
CA GLU A 143 19.47 -38.32 24.54
C GLU A 143 20.97 -38.26 24.81
N ARG A 144 21.38 -37.31 25.65
CA ARG A 144 22.66 -37.35 26.36
C ARG A 144 22.70 -38.60 27.24
N THR A 145 23.41 -39.63 26.82
CA THR A 145 23.78 -40.74 27.70
C THR A 145 24.83 -40.26 28.71
N ARG A 146 24.44 -40.17 29.99
CA ARG A 146 25.35 -40.14 31.14
C ARG A 146 25.49 -41.57 31.68
N GLY A 147 26.73 -42.04 31.82
CA GLY A 147 27.11 -43.13 32.72
C GLY A 147 27.57 -44.41 32.01
N GLY A 148 28.87 -44.68 32.07
CA GLY A 148 29.46 -45.93 31.57
C GLY A 148 30.99 -45.90 31.63
N THR A 149 31.50 -46.24 32.81
CA THR A 149 32.87 -46.57 33.23
C THR A 149 33.94 -46.90 32.20
N VAL A 150 35.12 -46.37 32.52
CA VAL A 150 36.46 -46.59 31.96
C VAL A 150 36.88 -48.07 31.98
N GLU A 151 37.40 -48.58 30.86
CA GLU A 151 38.47 -49.58 30.83
C GLU A 151 39.39 -49.37 29.60
N ARG A 152 40.71 -49.36 29.86
CA ARG A 152 41.82 -49.17 28.88
C ARG A 152 42.09 -50.47 28.10
N PRO A 153 42.74 -50.41 26.92
CA PRO A 153 44.19 -50.66 26.89
C PRO A 153 45.01 -49.86 25.84
N SER A 154 46.28 -49.59 26.22
CA SER A 154 47.55 -49.51 25.45
C SER A 154 47.68 -48.60 24.21
N ARG A 155 48.85 -48.08 23.82
CA ARG A 155 50.12 -47.60 24.39
C ARG A 155 50.89 -47.15 23.12
N GLU A 156 51.61 -46.02 23.18
CA GLU A 156 52.66 -45.59 22.22
C GLU A 156 52.17 -45.10 20.83
N SER A 157 52.61 -43.97 20.25
CA SER A 157 53.85 -43.20 20.40
C SER A 157 53.71 -41.78 19.81
N GLY A 158 54.49 -40.80 20.31
CA GLY A 158 54.91 -39.62 19.53
C GLY A 158 54.43 -38.22 19.99
N LEU A 159 55.18 -37.59 20.90
CA LEU A 159 55.17 -36.16 21.29
C LEU A 159 55.62 -35.21 20.14
N PRO A 160 55.60 -33.86 20.25
CA PRO A 160 55.14 -32.96 21.34
C PRO A 160 54.25 -31.76 20.90
N HIS A 161 53.40 -31.27 21.82
CA HIS A 161 53.13 -29.82 21.98
C HIS A 161 53.94 -29.35 23.21
N PRO A 162 54.34 -28.07 23.39
CA PRO A 162 53.42 -26.93 23.27
C PRO A 162 54.02 -25.63 22.70
N ALA A 163 53.17 -24.82 22.05
CA ALA A 163 53.31 -23.37 22.05
C ALA A 163 51.94 -22.80 22.40
N THR A 164 51.89 -22.11 23.53
CA THR A 164 50.78 -21.31 24.03
C THR A 164 50.37 -20.26 23.00
N SER A 165 49.15 -20.33 22.50
CA SER A 165 48.48 -19.19 21.86
C SER A 165 47.18 -18.92 22.61
N THR A 166 47.13 -17.76 23.23
CA THR A 166 45.94 -17.09 23.76
C THR A 166 44.80 -17.16 22.75
N GLU A 167 43.70 -17.81 23.11
CA GLU A 167 42.45 -17.73 22.36
C GLU A 167 41.95 -16.28 22.41
N HIS A 168 42.07 -15.58 21.28
CA HIS A 168 41.32 -14.36 21.02
C HIS A 168 39.86 -14.75 20.85
N THR A 169 39.05 -14.53 21.90
CA THR A 169 37.60 -14.66 21.83
C THR A 169 37.04 -13.74 20.76
N VAL A 170 36.31 -14.33 19.81
CA VAL A 170 35.63 -13.65 18.70
C VAL A 170 34.64 -12.60 19.26
N PRO A 171 34.54 -11.38 18.70
CA PRO A 171 33.60 -10.37 19.17
C PRO A 171 32.15 -10.85 19.08
N MET A 172 31.32 -10.40 20.02
CA MET A 172 29.88 -10.57 19.96
C MET A 172 29.34 -9.82 18.72
N PRO A 173 28.65 -10.50 17.77
CA PRO A 173 27.92 -9.80 16.73
C PRO A 173 26.76 -9.02 17.37
N ALA A 174 26.56 -7.78 16.93
CA ALA A 174 25.41 -7.00 17.37
C ALA A 174 24.12 -7.69 16.93
N GLU A 175 23.14 -7.77 17.82
CA GLU A 175 21.89 -8.48 17.54
C GLU A 175 20.90 -7.58 16.81
N PRO A 176 20.06 -8.14 15.93
CA PRO A 176 18.90 -7.42 15.41
C PRO A 176 17.98 -6.98 16.55
N LEU A 177 17.41 -5.78 16.44
CA LEU A 177 16.37 -5.31 17.35
C LEU A 177 15.15 -6.26 17.32
N ASP A 178 14.73 -6.74 18.49
CA ASP A 178 13.48 -7.50 18.66
C ASP A 178 12.28 -6.56 18.73
N TYR A 179 11.69 -6.27 17.57
CA TYR A 179 10.52 -5.39 17.46
C TYR A 179 9.23 -5.96 18.06
N GLY A 180 9.21 -7.26 18.43
CA GLY A 180 8.09 -7.85 19.16
C GLY A 180 8.06 -7.43 20.63
N ARG A 181 9.17 -6.86 21.13
CA ARG A 181 9.33 -6.48 22.54
C ARG A 181 9.91 -5.09 22.71
N ILE A 182 11.02 -4.75 22.06
CA ILE A 182 11.67 -3.43 22.15
C ILE A 182 11.22 -2.56 20.97
N ILE A 183 10.62 -1.42 21.27
CA ILE A 183 10.16 -0.45 20.27
C ILE A 183 10.82 0.92 20.48
N ARG A 184 11.01 1.65 19.38
CA ARG A 184 11.61 2.99 19.40
C ARG A 184 10.65 3.99 20.02
N VAL A 185 11.17 4.80 20.94
CA VAL A 185 10.55 6.06 21.34
C VAL A 185 11.16 7.15 20.48
N TRP A 186 10.31 7.89 19.78
CA TRP A 186 10.76 8.89 18.80
C TRP A 186 11.00 10.25 19.48
N ARG A 187 12.11 10.89 19.14
CA ARG A 187 12.44 12.24 19.55
C ARG A 187 11.72 13.23 18.67
N LEU A 188 10.74 13.90 19.24
CA LEU A 188 9.89 14.87 18.55
C LEU A 188 10.52 16.26 18.73
N GLY A 189 11.19 16.78 17.68
CA GLY A 189 11.67 18.18 17.63
C GLY A 189 13.16 18.46 17.81
N HIS A 190 14.05 17.45 17.83
CA HIS A 190 15.48 17.71 18.03
C HIS A 190 16.22 18.03 16.73
N GLY A 191 16.95 19.15 16.71
CA GLY A 191 17.87 19.53 15.63
C GLY A 191 17.35 20.57 14.62
N SER A 192 16.10 21.04 14.74
CA SER A 192 15.55 22.06 13.84
C SER A 192 15.15 23.33 14.59
N SER A 193 15.72 24.47 14.22
CA SER A 193 15.19 25.78 14.61
C SER A 193 13.83 26.01 13.92
N GLY A 194 12.72 26.03 14.66
CA GLY A 194 11.40 26.33 14.11
C GLY A 194 10.25 25.51 14.72
N ASP A 195 9.02 25.84 14.34
CA ASP A 195 7.81 25.10 14.70
C ASP A 195 7.78 23.71 14.04
N LEU A 196 7.45 22.67 14.82
CA LEU A 196 7.54 21.25 14.41
C LEU A 196 6.66 20.91 13.20
N TYR A 197 5.50 21.56 13.07
CA TYR A 197 4.45 21.18 12.12
C TYR A 197 4.50 22.01 10.84
N THR A 198 4.83 23.30 10.96
CA THR A 198 4.77 24.25 9.84
C THR A 198 6.09 24.41 9.08
N ARG A 199 7.23 24.00 9.65
CA ARG A 199 8.52 24.08 8.95
C ARG A 199 8.63 23.07 7.81
N ASP A 200 9.50 23.38 6.86
CA ASP A 200 9.97 22.43 5.86
C ASP A 200 10.79 21.31 6.54
N ARG A 201 10.67 20.09 6.01
CA ARG A 201 11.38 18.91 6.50
C ARG A 201 12.42 18.45 5.49
N ALA A 202 13.64 18.23 5.97
CA ALA A 202 14.72 17.73 5.12
C ALA A 202 14.56 16.22 4.83
N PRO A 203 15.07 15.72 3.69
CA PRO A 203 15.10 14.28 3.40
C PRO A 203 15.76 13.46 4.52
N GLY A 204 15.12 12.34 4.90
CA GLY A 204 15.49 11.45 6.00
C GLY A 204 15.04 11.89 7.39
N GLU A 205 14.43 13.07 7.54
CA GLU A 205 13.71 13.38 8.77
C GLU A 205 12.43 12.55 8.89
N ARG A 206 11.98 12.26 10.12
CA ARG A 206 10.73 11.52 10.37
C ARG A 206 9.51 12.26 9.81
N MET A 207 8.59 11.55 9.16
CA MET A 207 7.29 12.12 8.75
C MET A 207 6.47 12.56 9.96
N LEU A 208 5.56 13.51 9.77
CA LEU A 208 4.56 13.85 10.78
C LEU A 208 3.46 12.77 10.79
N LEU A 209 3.22 12.15 11.94
CA LEU A 209 2.22 11.09 12.07
C LEU A 209 1.02 11.59 12.88
N THR A 210 -0.18 11.43 12.32
CA THR A 210 -1.43 11.95 12.89
C THR A 210 -2.56 10.91 12.88
N THR A 211 -3.43 10.95 13.87
CA THR A 211 -4.54 9.98 14.03
C THR A 211 -5.77 10.68 14.58
N SER A 212 -6.94 10.06 14.49
CA SER A 212 -8.13 10.49 15.21
C SER A 212 -7.98 10.30 16.74
N VAL A 213 -8.64 11.17 17.50
CA VAL A 213 -8.83 11.06 18.94
C VAL A 213 -9.80 9.89 19.24
N GLY A 214 -9.27 8.79 19.76
CA GLY A 214 -9.97 7.51 19.88
C GLY A 214 -10.15 7.01 21.32
N SER A 215 -10.28 5.71 21.52
CA SER A 215 -10.24 5.07 22.84
C SER A 215 -8.84 5.16 23.48
N GLN A 216 -8.74 4.92 24.80
CA GLN A 216 -7.45 4.90 25.49
C GLN A 216 -6.47 3.88 24.88
N ALA A 217 -6.97 2.72 24.44
CA ALA A 217 -6.16 1.68 23.83
C ALA A 217 -5.61 2.12 22.46
N GLU A 218 -6.44 2.75 21.64
CA GLU A 218 -6.02 3.31 20.34
C GLU A 218 -5.00 4.43 20.52
N MET A 219 -5.24 5.37 21.44
CA MET A 219 -4.29 6.44 21.73
C MET A 219 -2.95 5.89 22.24
N THR A 220 -2.98 4.89 23.13
CA THR A 220 -1.76 4.25 23.63
C THR A 220 -0.97 3.58 22.50
N ALA A 221 -1.64 2.81 21.64
CA ALA A 221 -1.00 2.17 20.49
C ALA A 221 -0.41 3.19 19.51
N ALA A 222 -1.14 4.27 19.22
CA ALA A 222 -0.68 5.34 18.33
C ALA A 222 0.54 6.09 18.89
N ILE A 223 0.53 6.44 20.17
CA ILE A 223 1.68 7.07 20.84
C ILE A 223 2.91 6.14 20.77
N SER A 224 2.74 4.85 21.05
CA SER A 224 3.81 3.85 20.93
C SER A 224 4.33 3.68 19.49
N ALA A 225 3.48 3.87 18.47
CA ALA A 225 3.87 3.87 17.06
C ALA A 225 4.55 5.19 16.62
N GLY A 226 4.57 6.21 17.48
CA GLY A 226 5.20 7.51 17.23
C GLY A 226 4.27 8.57 16.62
N PHE A 227 2.96 8.43 16.80
CA PHE A 227 1.98 9.47 16.46
C PHE A 227 1.99 10.58 17.50
N THR A 228 1.88 11.82 17.03
CA THR A 228 2.07 13.01 17.89
C THR A 228 0.92 13.99 17.82
N LEU A 229 0.14 13.93 16.74
CA LEU A 229 -0.92 14.89 16.43
C LEU A 229 -2.27 14.17 16.36
N PHE A 230 -3.18 14.51 17.26
CA PHE A 230 -4.46 13.84 17.40
C PHE A 230 -5.60 14.74 16.93
N GLN A 231 -6.42 14.26 16.01
CA GLN A 231 -7.48 14.99 15.34
C GLN A 231 -8.85 14.76 15.99
N THR A 232 -9.56 15.85 16.28
CA THR A 232 -11.00 15.84 16.58
C THR A 232 -11.75 16.52 15.45
N ASP A 233 -12.83 15.89 15.01
CA ASP A 233 -13.71 16.45 14.00
C ASP A 233 -14.92 17.12 14.65
N SER A 234 -15.39 18.24 14.07
CA SER A 234 -16.69 18.82 14.41
C SER A 234 -17.83 17.90 13.94
N ASP A 235 -19.09 18.24 14.22
CA ASP A 235 -20.19 17.59 13.49
C ASP A 235 -20.09 17.95 11.99
N HIS A 236 -19.99 16.96 11.11
CA HIS A 236 -19.86 17.21 9.68
C HIS A 236 -21.18 17.68 9.02
N LEU A 237 -22.32 17.49 9.70
CA LEU A 237 -23.66 17.89 9.23
C LEU A 237 -24.22 19.10 9.99
N SER A 238 -23.35 19.84 10.69
CA SER A 238 -23.67 21.05 11.46
C SER A 238 -22.40 21.88 11.71
N THR A 239 -22.48 22.84 12.64
CA THR A 239 -21.34 23.57 13.21
C THR A 239 -21.47 23.54 14.74
N GLU A 240 -20.43 24.00 15.46
CA GLU A 240 -20.48 24.19 16.92
C GLU A 240 -21.39 25.37 17.37
N GLN A 241 -22.02 26.06 16.44
CA GLN A 241 -22.96 27.15 16.75
C GLN A 241 -24.37 26.61 17.03
N ILE A 242 -24.76 26.57 18.30
CA ILE A 242 -26.04 26.01 18.74
C ILE A 242 -27.22 27.00 18.72
N ALA A 243 -26.94 28.31 18.74
CA ALA A 243 -27.93 29.38 18.60
C ALA A 243 -27.25 30.65 18.01
N PRO A 244 -28.00 31.68 17.56
CA PRO A 244 -27.40 32.91 17.04
C PRO A 244 -26.37 33.51 18.01
N GLY A 245 -25.09 33.50 17.60
CA GLY A 245 -23.97 34.01 18.41
C GLY A 245 -23.51 33.13 19.58
N VAL A 246 -24.12 31.96 19.79
CA VAL A 246 -23.78 31.03 20.89
C VAL A 246 -23.07 29.80 20.34
N TRP A 247 -21.86 29.55 20.83
CA TRP A 247 -20.97 28.47 20.39
C TRP A 247 -20.69 27.51 21.54
N ASP A 248 -20.77 26.20 21.27
CA ASP A 248 -20.50 25.15 22.25
C ASP A 248 -19.32 24.29 21.80
N TYR A 249 -18.18 24.47 22.48
CA TYR A 249 -16.95 23.71 22.24
C TYR A 249 -16.72 22.63 23.30
N HIS A 250 -17.73 22.21 24.07
CA HIS A 250 -17.54 21.26 25.17
C HIS A 250 -16.89 19.94 24.73
N ARG A 251 -17.36 19.35 23.62
CA ARG A 251 -16.78 18.09 23.08
C ARG A 251 -15.32 18.27 22.63
N PRO A 252 -14.98 19.22 21.74
CA PRO A 252 -13.58 19.41 21.36
C PRO A 252 -12.68 19.85 22.52
N ASP A 253 -13.18 20.61 23.50
CA ASP A 253 -12.42 20.97 24.71
C ASP A 253 -12.08 19.73 25.56
N ALA A 254 -12.99 18.76 25.66
CA ALA A 254 -12.74 17.50 26.37
C ALA A 254 -11.69 16.63 25.66
N ASP A 255 -11.75 16.55 24.33
CA ASP A 255 -10.74 15.84 23.54
C ASP A 255 -9.37 16.53 23.61
N LEU A 256 -9.31 17.86 23.50
CA LEU A 256 -8.08 18.64 23.70
C LEU A 256 -7.48 18.39 25.08
N ALA A 257 -8.30 18.37 26.14
CA ALA A 257 -7.82 18.06 27.48
C ALA A 257 -7.20 16.66 27.56
N ARG A 258 -7.88 15.64 27.02
CA ARG A 258 -7.38 14.25 26.99
C ARG A 258 -6.08 14.12 26.20
N VAL A 259 -5.99 14.77 25.03
CA VAL A 259 -4.79 14.82 24.19
C VAL A 259 -3.65 15.50 24.96
N THR A 260 -3.92 16.63 25.62
CA THR A 260 -2.94 17.37 26.43
C THR A 260 -2.47 16.58 27.64
N GLU A 261 -3.36 15.85 28.32
CA GLU A 261 -3.04 14.98 29.46
C GLU A 261 -2.18 13.78 29.04
N ALA A 262 -2.43 13.21 27.85
CA ALA A 262 -1.53 12.24 27.21
C ALA A 262 -0.23 12.87 26.71
N GLY A 263 -0.19 14.20 26.69
CA GLY A 263 0.92 14.97 26.21
C GLY A 263 1.08 14.89 24.69
N MET A 264 0.00 14.96 23.96
CA MET A 264 0.06 15.01 22.51
C MET A 264 -0.38 16.38 22.02
N ASP A 265 -0.07 16.70 20.78
CA ASP A 265 -0.57 17.90 20.15
C ASP A 265 -1.93 17.63 19.50
N TRP A 266 -2.75 18.67 19.41
CA TRP A 266 -4.12 18.57 18.94
C TRP A 266 -4.32 19.20 17.57
N CYS A 267 -5.11 18.52 16.74
CA CYS A 267 -5.61 18.97 15.45
C CYS A 267 -7.14 19.05 15.52
N TYR A 268 -7.72 20.08 14.89
CA TYR A 268 -9.18 20.22 14.82
C TYR A 268 -9.66 20.31 13.37
N PHE A 269 -10.76 19.64 13.04
CA PHE A 269 -11.37 19.62 11.72
C PHE A 269 -12.77 20.27 11.75
N PRO A 270 -12.85 21.60 11.56
CA PRO A 270 -14.13 22.32 11.51
C PRO A 270 -14.84 22.18 10.15
N HIS A 271 -16.17 22.08 10.20
CA HIS A 271 -17.04 21.98 9.03
C HIS A 271 -18.03 23.16 8.97
N PHE A 272 -18.28 23.68 7.75
CA PHE A 272 -19.16 24.84 7.55
C PHE A 272 -20.14 24.70 6.36
N ALA A 273 -20.12 23.58 5.65
CA ALA A 273 -20.99 23.31 4.50
C ALA A 273 -22.47 23.25 4.89
N PHE A 274 -22.76 22.62 6.03
CA PHE A 274 -24.09 22.53 6.62
C PHE A 274 -24.25 23.58 7.73
N PRO A 275 -25.14 24.58 7.56
CA PRO A 275 -25.46 25.50 8.64
C PRO A 275 -26.18 24.76 9.77
N PRO A 276 -26.08 25.20 11.04
CA PRO A 276 -26.74 24.57 12.17
C PRO A 276 -28.27 24.61 12.07
N LYS A 277 -28.96 23.74 12.81
CA LYS A 277 -30.43 23.59 12.70
C LYS A 277 -31.20 24.91 12.83
N TRP A 278 -30.88 25.74 13.82
CA TRP A 278 -31.57 27.03 14.02
C TRP A 278 -31.46 27.94 12.79
N TYR A 279 -30.31 27.92 12.11
CA TYR A 279 -30.08 28.72 10.91
C TYR A 279 -30.91 28.17 9.76
N ARG A 280 -30.94 26.85 9.59
CA ARG A 280 -31.73 26.19 8.54
C ARG A 280 -33.22 26.48 8.65
N ASP A 281 -33.72 26.57 9.87
CA ASP A 281 -35.13 26.81 10.18
C ASP A 281 -35.52 28.29 10.04
N ALA A 282 -34.63 29.22 10.43
CA ALA A 282 -34.99 30.63 10.60
C ALA A 282 -34.38 31.60 9.57
N VAL A 283 -33.31 31.23 8.87
CA VAL A 283 -32.59 32.13 7.97
C VAL A 283 -32.78 31.68 6.52
N PRO A 284 -33.30 32.55 5.63
CA PRO A 284 -33.36 32.25 4.20
C PRO A 284 -31.94 32.19 3.59
N PHE A 285 -31.61 31.07 2.95
CA PHE A 285 -30.39 30.89 2.17
C PHE A 285 -30.64 29.91 1.02
N THR A 286 -29.81 29.98 -0.02
CA THR A 286 -29.90 29.09 -1.17
C THR A 286 -29.26 27.75 -0.84
N ARG A 287 -30.08 26.71 -0.92
CA ARG A 287 -29.66 25.31 -0.76
C ARG A 287 -29.12 24.78 -2.07
N ILE A 288 -28.03 24.03 -2.00
CA ILE A 288 -27.56 23.30 -3.16
C ILE A 288 -28.61 22.28 -3.60
N THR A 289 -28.86 22.22 -4.91
CA THR A 289 -29.98 21.44 -5.48
C THR A 289 -29.50 20.51 -6.58
N CYS A 290 -29.89 19.23 -6.49
CA CYS A 290 -29.64 18.20 -7.49
C CYS A 290 -30.36 18.53 -8.80
N LEU A 291 -29.63 18.53 -9.93
CA LEU A 291 -30.19 18.85 -11.25
C LEU A 291 -31.12 17.74 -11.75
N GLU A 292 -30.80 16.49 -11.45
CA GLU A 292 -31.52 15.30 -11.93
C GLU A 292 -32.92 15.19 -11.30
N HIS A 293 -33.04 15.52 -10.01
CA HIS A 293 -34.26 15.33 -9.23
C HIS A 293 -34.92 16.63 -8.81
N ASN A 294 -34.26 17.77 -9.03
CA ASN A 294 -34.66 19.09 -8.54
C ASN A 294 -34.96 19.09 -7.03
N LYS A 295 -34.15 18.35 -6.26
CA LYS A 295 -34.29 18.20 -4.82
C LYS A 295 -33.11 18.88 -4.11
N PRO A 296 -33.40 19.77 -3.13
CA PRO A 296 -32.35 20.41 -2.36
C PRO A 296 -31.85 19.48 -1.24
N ILE A 297 -30.59 19.65 -0.88
CA ILE A 297 -30.07 19.19 0.42
C ILE A 297 -29.80 20.40 1.30
N GLN A 298 -29.66 20.18 2.61
CA GLN A 298 -29.65 21.25 3.59
C GLN A 298 -28.30 22.01 3.71
N ALA A 299 -27.38 21.81 2.78
CA ALA A 299 -26.09 22.50 2.69
C ALA A 299 -26.18 23.80 1.86
N PHE A 300 -25.23 24.71 2.06
CA PHE A 300 -25.11 25.93 1.25
C PHE A 300 -24.86 25.60 -0.22
N SER A 301 -25.50 26.33 -1.14
CA SER A 301 -25.08 26.37 -2.55
C SER A 301 -23.65 26.92 -2.66
N PRO A 302 -22.75 26.36 -3.50
CA PRO A 302 -21.42 26.92 -3.76
C PRO A 302 -21.45 28.38 -4.23
N TRP A 303 -22.58 28.79 -4.82
CA TRP A 303 -22.81 30.13 -5.35
C TRP A 303 -23.54 31.06 -4.36
N GLU A 304 -23.82 30.61 -3.14
CA GLU A 304 -24.46 31.41 -2.09
C GLU A 304 -23.47 32.39 -1.44
N PRO A 305 -23.64 33.72 -1.59
CA PRO A 305 -22.72 34.71 -1.02
C PRO A 305 -22.57 34.62 0.50
N LYS A 306 -23.59 34.11 1.21
CA LYS A 306 -23.54 33.95 2.67
C LYS A 306 -22.57 32.85 3.12
N PHE A 307 -22.17 31.92 2.26
CA PHE A 307 -21.25 30.84 2.64
C PHE A 307 -19.91 31.40 3.16
N GLY A 308 -19.28 32.31 2.42
CA GLY A 308 -18.01 32.92 2.82
C GLY A 308 -18.10 33.69 4.14
N ASN A 309 -19.23 34.35 4.40
CA ASN A 309 -19.50 35.00 5.69
C ASN A 309 -19.63 33.96 6.82
N SER A 310 -20.31 32.84 6.57
CA SER A 310 -20.45 31.75 7.53
C SER A 310 -19.09 31.15 7.90
N VAL A 311 -18.24 30.86 6.90
CA VAL A 311 -16.87 30.38 7.09
C VAL A 311 -16.04 31.40 7.89
N SER A 312 -16.13 32.69 7.57
CA SER A 312 -15.42 33.75 8.30
C SER A 312 -15.86 33.87 9.76
N ILE A 313 -17.16 33.79 10.03
CA ILE A 313 -17.69 33.77 11.40
C ILE A 313 -17.16 32.54 12.14
N GLY A 314 -17.21 31.36 11.52
CA GLY A 314 -16.73 30.11 12.12
C GLY A 314 -15.27 30.18 12.54
N TYR A 315 -14.36 30.51 11.62
CA TYR A 315 -12.93 30.62 11.95
C TYR A 315 -12.63 31.75 12.94
N ARG A 316 -13.37 32.86 12.91
CA ARG A 316 -13.20 33.95 13.89
C ARG A 316 -13.55 33.48 15.30
N GLU A 317 -14.69 32.83 15.48
CA GLU A 317 -15.12 32.38 16.82
C GLU A 317 -14.27 31.19 17.30
N LEU A 318 -13.82 30.32 16.40
CA LEU A 318 -12.83 29.29 16.71
C LEU A 318 -11.51 29.89 17.22
N ALA A 319 -10.96 30.87 16.49
CA ALA A 319 -9.73 31.56 16.88
C ALA A 319 -9.90 32.30 18.21
N LYS A 320 -11.05 32.95 18.43
CA LYS A 320 -11.37 33.63 19.69
C LYS A 320 -11.39 32.65 20.86
N HIS A 321 -12.07 31.50 20.73
CA HIS A 321 -12.15 30.49 21.80
C HIS A 321 -10.79 29.91 22.17
N TYR A 322 -9.89 29.72 21.19
CA TYR A 322 -8.57 29.12 21.39
C TYR A 322 -7.40 30.12 21.49
N SER A 323 -7.66 31.42 21.78
CA SER A 323 -6.63 32.48 21.76
C SER A 323 -5.81 32.67 23.05
N ALA A 324 -6.14 32.02 24.17
CA ALA A 324 -5.38 31.81 25.44
C ALA A 324 -6.38 31.54 26.60
N PRO A 325 -6.02 30.92 27.76
CA PRO A 325 -4.77 30.23 28.15
C PRO A 325 -4.72 28.73 27.79
N ARG A 326 -5.77 28.19 27.14
CA ARG A 326 -5.80 26.82 26.61
C ARG A 326 -4.96 26.80 25.32
N GLN A 327 -3.94 25.95 25.23
CA GLN A 327 -3.10 25.88 24.03
C GLN A 327 -3.98 25.47 22.83
N GLY A 328 -4.17 26.36 21.87
CA GLY A 328 -5.00 26.11 20.68
C GLY A 328 -4.45 25.02 19.76
N PRO A 329 -5.15 24.70 18.66
CA PRO A 329 -4.76 23.64 17.74
C PRO A 329 -3.40 23.92 17.09
N LYS A 330 -2.53 22.90 17.04
CA LYS A 330 -1.27 22.94 16.28
C LYS A 330 -1.48 22.74 14.79
N ALA A 331 -2.58 22.09 14.44
CA ALA A 331 -3.01 21.91 13.06
C ALA A 331 -4.53 22.07 12.90
N LEU A 332 -4.96 22.48 11.72
CA LEU A 332 -6.36 22.46 11.29
C LEU A 332 -6.47 21.67 9.99
N TYR A 333 -7.40 20.72 9.95
CA TYR A 333 -7.87 20.10 8.71
C TYR A 333 -9.05 20.93 8.21
N LEU A 334 -9.06 21.39 6.96
CA LEU A 334 -9.97 22.45 6.53
C LEU A 334 -11.22 21.89 5.84
N GLY A 335 -12.40 22.01 6.48
CA GLY A 335 -13.66 21.57 5.88
C GLY A 335 -14.13 22.52 4.79
N VAL A 336 -14.23 22.02 3.56
CA VAL A 336 -14.67 22.79 2.38
C VAL A 336 -16.16 22.60 2.15
N HIS A 337 -16.59 21.48 1.53
CA HIS A 337 -17.99 21.33 1.14
C HIS A 337 -18.52 19.90 1.02
N GLY A 338 -17.70 18.95 0.55
CA GLY A 338 -18.11 17.58 0.26
C GLY A 338 -18.71 16.83 1.45
N ASP A 339 -19.10 15.56 1.23
CA ASP A 339 -19.76 14.70 2.22
C ASP A 339 -19.16 14.77 3.64
N TYR A 340 -17.84 14.76 3.77
CA TYR A 340 -17.07 14.89 5.02
C TYR A 340 -16.18 16.14 5.03
N GLY A 341 -16.51 17.16 4.25
CA GLY A 341 -15.74 18.40 4.15
C GLY A 341 -14.60 18.35 3.14
N GLU A 342 -14.50 17.32 2.30
CA GLU A 342 -13.52 17.23 1.22
C GLU A 342 -13.66 18.38 0.21
N CYS A 343 -12.59 18.64 -0.54
CA CYS A 343 -12.59 19.57 -1.67
C CYS A 343 -13.40 19.02 -2.85
N GLY A 344 -14.73 19.07 -2.73
CA GLY A 344 -15.66 18.56 -3.71
C GLY A 344 -17.12 18.81 -3.32
N LEU A 345 -18.03 18.16 -4.03
CA LEU A 345 -19.49 18.19 -3.83
C LEU A 345 -19.98 16.79 -3.41
N PHE A 346 -21.29 16.60 -3.32
CA PHE A 346 -21.87 15.41 -2.70
C PHE A 346 -21.90 14.19 -3.62
N MET A 347 -21.49 13.06 -3.07
CA MET A 347 -21.29 11.80 -3.80
C MET A 347 -22.20 10.67 -3.28
N GLY A 348 -23.01 10.91 -2.24
CA GLY A 348 -23.80 9.87 -1.60
C GLY A 348 -23.10 9.13 -0.47
N ALA A 349 -21.91 9.58 -0.04
CA ALA A 349 -21.11 8.87 0.94
C ALA A 349 -21.74 8.93 2.35
N ARG A 350 -22.60 9.92 2.62
CA ARG A 350 -23.36 10.04 3.88
C ARG A 350 -24.59 9.17 4.00
N VAL A 351 -24.95 8.48 2.94
CA VAL A 351 -26.06 7.51 2.95
C VAL A 351 -25.59 6.11 2.57
N ALA A 352 -24.27 5.90 2.44
CA ALA A 352 -23.69 4.63 2.02
C ALA A 352 -23.88 3.52 3.07
N THR A 353 -23.68 3.82 4.36
CA THR A 353 -23.84 2.83 5.45
C THR A 353 -25.20 2.94 6.16
N PRO A 354 -25.71 1.86 6.79
CA PRO A 354 -26.99 1.90 7.51
C PRO A 354 -27.04 2.98 8.60
N ASP A 355 -25.99 3.13 9.38
CA ASP A 355 -25.93 4.10 10.49
C ASP A 355 -25.92 5.53 9.98
N GLN A 356 -25.11 5.84 8.97
CA GLN A 356 -25.05 7.16 8.37
C GLN A 356 -26.37 7.52 7.67
N ARG A 357 -26.97 6.57 6.93
CA ARG A 357 -28.28 6.74 6.32
C ARG A 357 -29.37 7.02 7.35
N SER A 358 -29.33 6.34 8.50
CA SER A 358 -30.26 6.54 9.61
C SER A 358 -30.12 7.94 10.22
N ASP A 359 -28.89 8.37 10.51
CA ASP A 359 -28.62 9.71 11.03
C ASP A 359 -29.02 10.81 10.04
N TRP A 360 -28.67 10.66 8.76
CA TRP A 360 -29.07 11.57 7.70
C TRP A 360 -30.59 11.71 7.62
N LYS A 361 -31.33 10.58 7.56
CA LYS A 361 -32.79 10.57 7.52
C LYS A 361 -33.41 11.21 8.75
N LYS A 362 -32.83 10.97 9.94
CA LYS A 362 -33.28 11.59 11.18
C LYS A 362 -33.12 13.12 11.15
N ARG A 363 -32.04 13.62 10.55
CA ARG A 363 -31.73 15.06 10.49
C ARG A 363 -32.49 15.81 9.41
N PHE A 364 -32.72 15.18 8.26
CA PHE A 364 -33.19 15.86 7.06
C PHE A 364 -34.51 15.32 6.49
N GLY A 365 -35.02 14.20 7.01
CA GLY A 365 -36.34 13.65 6.67
C GLY A 365 -36.39 12.75 5.43
N ASP A 366 -35.33 12.73 4.61
CA ASP A 366 -35.18 11.82 3.46
C ASP A 366 -33.76 11.22 3.42
N THR A 367 -33.42 10.53 2.34
CA THR A 367 -32.05 10.01 2.10
C THR A 367 -31.49 10.50 0.77
N HIS A 368 -31.87 11.71 0.35
CA HIS A 368 -31.48 12.25 -0.96
C HIS A 368 -30.05 12.78 -0.93
N ASP A 369 -29.12 11.90 -1.30
CA ASP A 369 -27.70 12.20 -1.47
C ASP A 369 -27.12 11.13 -2.42
N HIS A 370 -26.47 11.57 -3.49
CA HIS A 370 -25.94 10.72 -4.55
C HIS A 370 -24.96 11.50 -5.44
N LEU A 371 -24.11 10.78 -6.15
CA LEU A 371 -23.34 11.33 -7.26
C LEU A 371 -24.27 11.94 -8.32
N GLY A 372 -24.11 13.23 -8.64
CA GLY A 372 -24.98 13.96 -9.56
C GLY A 372 -24.52 15.40 -9.79
N TRP A 373 -25.22 16.12 -10.66
CA TRP A 373 -24.95 17.54 -10.93
C TRP A 373 -25.66 18.43 -9.92
N TRP A 374 -24.94 18.89 -8.91
CA TRP A 374 -25.46 19.73 -7.83
C TRP A 374 -25.53 21.22 -8.18
N CYS A 375 -26.26 21.59 -9.22
CA CYS A 375 -26.33 22.97 -9.74
C CYS A 375 -27.73 23.41 -10.22
N ALA A 376 -28.81 22.79 -9.74
CA ALA A 376 -30.16 23.14 -10.17
C ALA A 376 -30.67 24.47 -9.58
N ASP A 377 -30.03 24.96 -8.51
CA ASP A 377 -30.50 26.11 -7.76
C ASP A 377 -30.41 27.43 -8.56
N PRO A 378 -31.23 28.45 -8.20
CA PRO A 378 -31.30 29.69 -8.97
C PRO A 378 -29.97 30.45 -9.04
N LEU A 379 -29.14 30.38 -7.99
CA LEU A 379 -27.85 31.08 -7.97
C LEU A 379 -26.82 30.39 -8.87
N ALA A 380 -26.81 29.06 -8.91
CA ALA A 380 -26.02 28.29 -9.86
C ALA A 380 -26.36 28.69 -11.31
N ARG A 381 -27.66 28.68 -11.67
CA ARG A 381 -28.10 29.06 -13.02
C ARG A 381 -27.70 30.49 -13.38
N ALA A 382 -27.91 31.45 -12.48
CA ALA A 382 -27.52 32.84 -12.71
C ALA A 382 -25.99 32.98 -12.84
N SER A 383 -25.22 32.29 -11.99
CA SER A 383 -23.75 32.29 -12.06
C SER A 383 -23.26 31.73 -13.39
N PHE A 384 -23.84 30.64 -13.88
CA PHE A 384 -23.46 30.06 -15.16
C PHE A 384 -23.67 31.03 -16.32
N ARG A 385 -24.85 31.64 -16.42
CA ARG A 385 -25.16 32.63 -17.46
C ARG A 385 -24.15 33.78 -17.44
N ASN A 386 -23.87 34.32 -16.26
CA ASN A 386 -22.91 35.39 -16.08
C ASN A 386 -21.49 34.96 -16.47
N ALA A 387 -21.08 33.74 -16.10
CA ALA A 387 -19.77 33.20 -16.45
C ALA A 387 -19.62 33.04 -17.97
N MET A 388 -20.67 32.57 -18.65
CA MET A 388 -20.65 32.41 -20.11
C MET A 388 -20.64 33.74 -20.83
N MET A 389 -21.48 34.70 -20.42
CA MET A 389 -21.44 36.06 -20.97
C MET A 389 -20.11 36.76 -20.70
N HIS A 390 -19.47 36.51 -19.55
CA HIS A 390 -18.14 37.05 -19.27
C HIS A 390 -17.07 36.41 -20.16
N LYS A 391 -17.11 35.08 -20.35
CA LYS A 391 -16.14 34.34 -21.17
C LYS A 391 -16.19 34.77 -22.65
N TYR A 392 -17.38 34.90 -23.21
CA TYR A 392 -17.58 35.19 -24.63
C TYR A 392 -17.72 36.69 -24.94
N GLY A 393 -18.04 37.52 -23.95
CA GLY A 393 -18.25 38.96 -24.09
C GLY A 393 -19.54 39.35 -24.83
N ASP A 394 -20.03 38.50 -25.73
CA ASP A 394 -21.17 38.72 -26.60
C ASP A 394 -21.97 37.42 -26.84
N LEU A 395 -23.29 37.54 -27.00
CA LEU A 395 -24.20 36.39 -27.14
C LEU A 395 -24.08 35.71 -28.51
N ASP A 396 -23.82 36.46 -29.58
CA ASP A 396 -23.66 35.89 -30.93
C ASP A 396 -22.35 35.08 -31.00
N VAL A 397 -21.31 35.54 -30.32
CA VAL A 397 -20.04 34.79 -30.19
C VAL A 397 -20.24 33.48 -29.42
N LEU A 398 -20.99 33.51 -28.32
CA LEU A 398 -21.37 32.30 -27.58
C LEU A 398 -22.18 31.35 -28.47
N ASN A 399 -23.21 31.86 -29.12
CA ASN A 399 -24.08 31.07 -30.02
C ASN A 399 -23.29 30.41 -31.14
N ALA A 400 -22.32 31.13 -31.73
CA ALA A 400 -21.43 30.57 -32.73
C ALA A 400 -20.54 29.46 -32.17
N ALA A 401 -19.94 29.66 -30.99
CA ALA A 401 -19.06 28.68 -30.35
C ALA A 401 -19.80 27.42 -29.86
N TRP A 402 -21.06 27.57 -29.45
CA TRP A 402 -21.88 26.48 -28.91
C TRP A 402 -22.81 25.85 -29.94
N HIS A 403 -22.88 26.40 -31.16
CA HIS A 403 -23.87 26.04 -32.17
C HIS A 403 -25.31 26.16 -31.66
N THR A 404 -25.61 27.25 -30.94
CA THR A 404 -26.93 27.56 -30.36
C THR A 404 -27.56 28.82 -30.96
N HIS A 405 -28.80 29.11 -30.56
CA HIS A 405 -29.57 30.26 -31.05
C HIS A 405 -30.33 30.97 -29.92
N PHE A 406 -29.68 31.18 -28.77
CA PHE A 406 -30.27 31.92 -27.66
C PHE A 406 -30.56 33.37 -28.09
N ARG A 407 -31.76 33.86 -27.79
CA ARG A 407 -32.21 35.21 -28.16
C ARG A 407 -31.85 36.26 -27.12
N SER A 408 -31.58 35.83 -25.90
CA SER A 408 -31.12 36.67 -24.80
C SER A 408 -30.25 35.86 -23.83
N PRO A 409 -29.42 36.53 -23.01
CA PRO A 409 -28.61 35.84 -22.00
C PRO A 409 -29.43 35.00 -21.00
N ASP A 410 -30.70 35.36 -20.76
CA ASP A 410 -31.59 34.63 -19.85
C ASP A 410 -32.00 33.24 -20.40
N GLU A 411 -31.93 33.04 -21.71
CA GLU A 411 -32.23 31.76 -22.36
C GLU A 411 -31.07 30.75 -22.26
N ILE A 412 -29.88 31.16 -21.83
CA ILE A 412 -28.73 30.25 -21.68
C ILE A 412 -29.07 29.17 -20.63
N THR A 413 -28.97 27.91 -21.05
CA THR A 413 -29.17 26.71 -20.24
C THR A 413 -27.94 25.82 -20.23
N TYR A 414 -27.87 24.89 -19.28
CA TYR A 414 -26.84 23.85 -19.28
C TYR A 414 -26.96 22.98 -20.54
N PRO A 415 -25.83 22.54 -21.13
CA PRO A 415 -25.84 21.55 -22.20
C PRO A 415 -26.33 20.20 -21.67
N ALA A 416 -27.02 19.43 -22.52
CA ALA A 416 -27.61 18.15 -22.12
C ALA A 416 -26.58 17.01 -22.09
N ASP A 417 -25.71 16.93 -23.09
CA ASP A 417 -24.77 15.83 -23.30
C ASP A 417 -23.51 16.28 -24.09
N PRO A 418 -22.37 15.56 -23.95
CA PRO A 418 -21.11 15.86 -24.64
C PRO A 418 -20.98 15.25 -26.05
N HIS A 419 -21.97 15.41 -26.94
CA HIS A 419 -21.84 14.97 -28.33
C HIS A 419 -20.92 15.90 -29.16
N ALA A 420 -20.55 15.47 -30.38
CA ALA A 420 -19.49 16.12 -31.17
C ALA A 420 -19.68 17.63 -31.39
N LEU A 421 -20.91 18.10 -31.63
CA LEU A 421 -21.22 19.52 -31.84
C LEU A 421 -21.36 20.32 -30.53
N SER A 422 -21.53 19.66 -29.38
CA SER A 422 -21.72 20.32 -28.09
C SER A 422 -20.48 20.28 -27.19
N ARG A 423 -19.35 19.70 -27.66
CA ARG A 423 -18.12 19.52 -26.86
C ARG A 423 -17.67 20.81 -26.15
N ARG A 424 -17.61 21.94 -26.88
CA ARG A 424 -17.21 23.24 -26.31
C ARG A 424 -18.19 23.72 -25.23
N ALA A 425 -19.50 23.64 -25.50
CA ALA A 425 -20.54 23.98 -24.52
C ALA A 425 -20.46 23.11 -23.25
N TRP A 426 -20.25 21.81 -23.43
CA TRP A 426 -20.09 20.85 -22.33
C TRP A 426 -18.85 21.12 -21.50
N LEU A 427 -17.70 21.36 -22.14
CA LEU A 427 -16.47 21.69 -21.45
C LEU A 427 -16.60 23.01 -20.68
N ASP A 428 -17.29 24.00 -21.23
CA ASP A 428 -17.57 25.25 -20.51
C ASP A 428 -18.43 25.02 -19.25
N PHE A 429 -19.47 24.18 -19.36
CA PHE A 429 -20.29 23.78 -18.22
C PHE A 429 -19.49 23.05 -17.14
N THR A 430 -18.75 22.01 -17.52
CA THR A 430 -17.96 21.22 -16.57
C THR A 430 -16.84 22.02 -15.93
N GLN A 431 -16.13 22.87 -16.68
CA GLN A 431 -15.10 23.76 -16.14
C GLN A 431 -15.69 24.80 -15.18
N TRP A 432 -16.85 25.39 -15.51
CA TRP A 432 -17.56 26.28 -14.58
C TRP A 432 -17.98 25.55 -13.30
N TYR A 433 -18.49 24.33 -13.43
CA TYR A 433 -18.92 23.49 -12.31
C TYR A 433 -17.75 23.14 -11.37
N LEU A 434 -16.62 22.63 -11.91
CA LEU A 434 -15.38 22.40 -11.16
C LEU A 434 -14.82 23.70 -10.55
N GLY A 435 -15.00 24.82 -11.26
CA GLY A 435 -14.64 26.15 -10.78
C GLY A 435 -15.37 26.58 -9.50
N SER A 436 -16.56 26.04 -9.23
CA SER A 436 -17.30 26.32 -7.99
C SER A 436 -16.56 25.79 -6.75
N VAL A 437 -16.08 24.54 -6.79
CA VAL A 437 -15.27 23.93 -5.72
C VAL A 437 -13.97 24.69 -5.56
N SER A 438 -13.33 25.07 -6.67
CA SER A 438 -12.12 25.90 -6.65
C SER A 438 -12.32 27.22 -5.89
N SER A 439 -13.46 27.89 -6.10
CA SER A 439 -13.82 29.12 -5.39
C SER A 439 -14.06 28.92 -3.89
N LEU A 440 -14.70 27.79 -3.52
CA LEU A 440 -14.90 27.42 -2.11
C LEU A 440 -13.57 27.13 -1.42
N THR A 441 -12.71 26.32 -2.04
CA THR A 441 -11.38 25.98 -1.53
C THR A 441 -10.52 27.24 -1.33
N ASP A 442 -10.51 28.17 -2.29
CA ASP A 442 -9.80 29.45 -2.17
C ASP A 442 -10.33 30.26 -0.98
N THR A 443 -11.65 30.37 -0.84
CA THR A 443 -12.29 31.10 0.25
C THR A 443 -11.92 30.52 1.61
N VAL A 444 -12.02 29.20 1.77
CA VAL A 444 -11.70 28.51 3.03
C VAL A 444 -10.21 28.66 3.36
N CYS A 445 -9.31 28.42 2.42
CA CYS A 445 -7.87 28.57 2.64
C CYS A 445 -7.48 29.99 3.07
N ARG A 446 -8.00 30.99 2.35
CA ARG A 446 -7.73 32.41 2.63
C ARG A 446 -8.22 32.80 4.02
N VAL A 447 -9.45 32.45 4.37
CA VAL A 447 -10.05 32.78 5.67
C VAL A 447 -9.34 32.06 6.81
N ALA A 448 -9.10 30.75 6.67
CA ALA A 448 -8.40 29.96 7.68
C ALA A 448 -6.99 30.52 7.94
N ARG A 449 -6.22 30.82 6.88
CA ARG A 449 -4.88 31.38 7.01
C ARG A 449 -4.87 32.77 7.65
N ALA A 450 -5.88 33.60 7.39
CA ALA A 450 -6.00 34.91 8.01
C ALA A 450 -6.22 34.84 9.53
N HIS A 451 -6.98 33.86 10.01
CA HIS A 451 -7.24 33.66 11.45
C HIS A 451 -6.16 32.82 12.14
N PHE A 452 -5.46 31.95 11.41
CA PHE A 452 -4.45 31.03 11.92
C PHE A 452 -3.13 31.14 11.12
N PRO A 453 -2.38 32.25 11.27
CA PRO A 453 -1.20 32.55 10.45
C PRO A 453 -0.02 31.61 10.69
N HIS A 454 0.04 30.97 11.86
CA HIS A 454 1.17 30.12 12.30
C HIS A 454 0.78 28.66 12.56
N THR A 455 -0.45 28.27 12.24
CA THR A 455 -0.93 26.90 12.40
C THR A 455 -0.69 26.10 11.13
N LEU A 456 -0.41 24.81 11.25
CA LEU A 456 -0.40 23.89 10.12
C LEU A 456 -1.82 23.77 9.56
N LEU A 457 -2.03 24.12 8.30
CA LEU A 457 -3.32 23.97 7.64
C LEU A 457 -3.20 22.85 6.62
N VAL A 458 -4.20 21.98 6.56
CA VAL A 458 -4.22 20.83 5.65
C VAL A 458 -5.58 20.75 4.96
N LEU A 459 -5.61 20.50 3.65
CA LEU A 459 -6.85 20.30 2.89
C LEU A 459 -7.18 18.81 2.72
N PRO A 460 -8.44 18.39 2.94
CA PRO A 460 -8.93 17.08 2.56
C PRO A 460 -9.16 17.01 1.06
N VAL A 461 -8.48 16.08 0.39
CA VAL A 461 -8.62 15.86 -1.04
C VAL A 461 -8.86 14.38 -1.31
N GLY A 462 -10.01 14.08 -1.91
CA GLY A 462 -10.22 12.78 -2.53
C GLY A 462 -11.62 12.23 -2.41
N PHE A 463 -12.10 11.65 -3.51
CA PHE A 463 -13.27 10.80 -3.58
C PHE A 463 -12.86 9.47 -4.18
N GLY A 464 -13.71 8.44 -4.02
CA GLY A 464 -13.43 7.11 -4.56
C GLY A 464 -13.23 7.05 -6.08
N ASP A 465 -13.51 8.13 -6.81
CA ASP A 465 -13.23 8.34 -8.22
C ASP A 465 -12.92 9.83 -8.54
N GLU A 466 -12.68 10.14 -9.83
CA GLU A 466 -12.61 11.52 -10.34
C GLU A 466 -13.80 11.85 -11.26
N ASN A 467 -15.01 11.38 -10.94
CA ASN A 467 -16.17 11.71 -11.75
C ASN A 467 -16.37 13.24 -11.75
N PRO A 468 -16.53 13.90 -12.92
CA PRO A 468 -16.71 15.35 -12.98
C PRO A 468 -17.90 15.88 -12.15
N ARG A 469 -18.91 15.02 -11.90
CA ARG A 469 -20.07 15.31 -11.04
C ARG A 469 -19.70 15.50 -9.56
N GLY A 470 -18.58 14.93 -9.11
CA GLY A 470 -18.05 15.15 -7.77
C GLY A 470 -17.46 16.53 -7.56
N GLY A 471 -17.21 17.29 -8.63
CA GLY A 471 -16.70 18.66 -8.53
C GLY A 471 -15.22 18.78 -8.17
N ASN A 472 -14.53 17.67 -7.82
CA ASN A 472 -13.14 17.69 -7.40
C ASN A 472 -12.20 17.87 -8.60
N ASP A 473 -11.19 18.72 -8.42
CA ASP A 473 -10.16 18.99 -9.42
C ASP A 473 -8.77 18.81 -8.80
N ASN A 474 -8.20 17.63 -9.04
CA ASN A 474 -7.03 17.13 -8.32
C ASN A 474 -5.71 17.86 -8.64
N SER A 475 -5.65 18.72 -9.66
CA SER A 475 -4.49 19.62 -9.88
C SER A 475 -4.78 21.09 -9.58
N MET A 476 -6.03 21.54 -9.66
CA MET A 476 -6.39 22.89 -9.22
C MET A 476 -6.32 23.03 -7.71
N ILE A 477 -6.73 22.02 -6.95
CA ILE A 477 -6.73 22.07 -5.48
C ILE A 477 -5.31 22.30 -4.92
N PRO A 478 -4.28 21.52 -5.30
CA PRO A 478 -2.89 21.83 -4.91
C PRO A 478 -2.42 23.21 -5.38
N LYS A 479 -2.80 23.66 -6.59
CA LYS A 479 -2.45 25.00 -7.07
C LYS A 479 -2.99 26.12 -6.18
N ILE A 480 -4.20 25.96 -5.64
CA ILE A 480 -4.80 26.90 -4.68
C ILE A 480 -4.09 26.79 -3.33
N ALA A 481 -3.86 25.57 -2.84
CA ALA A 481 -3.20 25.31 -1.57
C ALA A 481 -1.82 26.00 -1.48
N ALA A 482 -1.06 25.99 -2.58
CA ALA A 482 0.23 26.68 -2.71
C ALA A 482 0.16 28.18 -2.40
N ARG A 483 -0.91 28.88 -2.82
CA ARG A 483 -1.08 30.33 -2.61
C ARG A 483 -1.15 30.71 -1.14
N TYR A 484 -1.69 29.82 -0.31
CA TYR A 484 -1.97 30.07 1.11
C TYR A 484 -1.07 29.27 2.06
N LYS A 485 -0.07 28.56 1.52
CA LYS A 485 0.83 27.64 2.26
C LYS A 485 0.03 26.63 3.07
N VAL A 486 -0.88 25.93 2.40
CA VAL A 486 -1.72 24.88 2.99
C VAL A 486 -1.23 23.55 2.43
N ASP A 487 -1.05 22.56 3.31
CA ASP A 487 -0.67 21.20 2.91
C ASP A 487 -1.88 20.47 2.33
N VAL A 488 -1.66 19.39 1.57
CA VAL A 488 -2.74 18.58 0.97
C VAL A 488 -2.69 17.17 1.51
N ARG A 489 -3.82 16.64 1.99
CA ARG A 489 -3.97 15.25 2.45
C ARG A 489 -4.91 14.50 1.52
N SER A 490 -4.36 13.48 0.87
CA SER A 490 -5.08 12.56 -0.01
C SER A 490 -5.73 11.44 0.80
N THR A 491 -7.03 11.21 0.62
CA THR A 491 -7.82 10.15 1.30
C THR A 491 -7.68 8.76 0.65
N HIS A 492 -6.67 8.56 -0.20
CA HIS A 492 -6.51 7.34 -1.01
C HIS A 492 -5.36 6.41 -0.59
N GLY A 493 -4.68 6.66 0.53
CA GLY A 493 -3.56 5.82 0.97
C GLY A 493 -4.02 4.37 1.19
N GLY A 494 -3.48 3.42 0.42
CA GLY A 494 -3.88 2.01 0.45
C GLY A 494 -5.33 1.74 0.03
N PHE A 495 -5.97 2.66 -0.71
CA PHE A 495 -7.31 2.45 -1.26
C PHE A 495 -7.35 1.30 -2.26
N LYS A 496 -6.29 1.16 -3.06
CA LYS A 496 -6.03 0.04 -3.96
C LYS A 496 -4.66 -0.58 -3.61
N PRO A 497 -4.33 -1.79 -4.12
CA PRO A 497 -2.95 -2.27 -4.03
C PRO A 497 -1.98 -1.27 -4.70
N PHE A 498 -0.76 -1.24 -4.18
CA PHE A 498 0.24 -0.20 -4.48
C PHE A 498 0.31 0.27 -5.95
N PRO A 499 0.57 -0.61 -6.94
CA PRO A 499 0.78 -0.14 -8.32
C PRO A 499 -0.47 0.48 -8.93
N GLN A 500 -1.66 -0.05 -8.62
CA GLN A 500 -2.93 0.56 -9.07
C GLN A 500 -3.21 1.87 -8.34
N ASN A 501 -2.84 1.95 -7.07
CA ASN A 501 -3.08 3.15 -6.27
C ASN A 501 -2.24 4.34 -6.79
N GLN A 502 -0.94 4.11 -7.06
CA GLN A 502 -0.08 5.10 -7.70
C GLN A 502 -0.56 5.47 -9.11
N ALA A 503 -1.10 4.51 -9.88
CA ALA A 503 -1.67 4.74 -11.21
C ALA A 503 -3.00 5.53 -11.21
N SER A 504 -3.52 5.90 -10.04
CA SER A 504 -4.85 6.52 -9.88
C SER A 504 -4.76 7.92 -9.22
N MET A 505 -5.75 8.30 -8.41
CA MET A 505 -5.86 9.61 -7.76
C MET A 505 -4.66 9.93 -6.86
N LEU A 506 -4.10 8.94 -6.15
CA LEU A 506 -2.98 9.16 -5.24
C LEU A 506 -1.77 9.75 -5.97
N GLY A 507 -1.30 9.09 -7.02
CA GLY A 507 -0.13 9.53 -7.79
C GLY A 507 -0.37 10.85 -8.52
N ARG A 508 -1.60 11.12 -8.96
CA ARG A 508 -1.98 12.41 -9.57
C ARG A 508 -1.90 13.56 -8.58
N ILE A 509 -2.50 13.42 -7.40
CA ILE A 509 -2.46 14.45 -6.37
C ILE A 509 -1.02 14.67 -5.91
N ALA A 510 -0.24 13.59 -5.72
CA ALA A 510 1.17 13.68 -5.36
C ALA A 510 2.00 14.42 -6.42
N THR A 511 1.79 14.12 -7.70
CA THR A 511 2.43 14.83 -8.83
C THR A 511 2.11 16.32 -8.82
N ALA A 512 0.84 16.68 -8.67
CA ALA A 512 0.43 18.09 -8.61
C ALA A 512 1.03 18.80 -7.39
N CYS A 513 1.02 18.17 -6.21
CA CYS A 513 1.65 18.71 -5.01
C CYS A 513 3.14 18.96 -5.23
N ARG A 514 3.86 18.00 -5.81
CA ARG A 514 5.29 18.11 -6.12
C ARG A 514 5.58 19.24 -7.09
N PHE A 515 4.76 19.40 -8.14
CA PHE A 515 4.93 20.47 -9.13
C PHE A 515 4.70 21.87 -8.55
N TYR A 516 3.62 22.06 -7.77
CA TYR A 516 3.32 23.37 -7.17
C TYR A 516 4.08 23.64 -5.86
N GLY A 517 4.93 22.71 -5.39
CA GLY A 517 5.69 22.86 -4.15
C GLY A 517 4.84 22.80 -2.88
N VAL A 518 3.75 22.03 -2.91
CA VAL A 518 2.83 21.82 -1.78
C VAL A 518 3.20 20.55 -1.04
N PRO A 519 3.30 20.55 0.30
CA PRO A 519 3.54 19.33 1.03
C PRO A 519 2.36 18.36 0.94
N PHE A 520 2.67 17.12 0.59
CA PHE A 520 1.72 16.03 0.41
C PHE A 520 1.59 15.18 1.68
N TRP A 521 0.38 14.67 1.93
CA TRP A 521 0.04 13.77 3.02
C TRP A 521 -0.84 12.63 2.52
N THR A 522 -0.79 11.48 3.19
CA THR A 522 -1.62 10.31 2.87
C THR A 522 -2.53 9.92 4.03
N GLU A 523 -3.78 9.58 3.73
CA GLU A 523 -4.83 9.11 4.63
C GLU A 523 -5.53 7.89 4.00
N PRO A 524 -5.88 6.84 4.75
CA PRO A 524 -6.64 5.72 4.21
C PRO A 524 -8.15 6.01 4.30
N PRO A 525 -8.94 5.55 3.31
CA PRO A 525 -10.39 5.80 3.33
C PRO A 525 -11.11 4.98 4.40
N SER A 526 -10.52 3.87 4.85
CA SER A 526 -11.17 2.94 5.78
C SER A 526 -10.17 2.00 6.47
N ALA A 527 -10.67 0.85 6.93
CA ALA A 527 -9.85 -0.21 7.48
C ALA A 527 -8.83 -0.76 6.45
N ILE A 528 -7.59 -0.98 6.90
CA ILE A 528 -6.47 -1.51 6.11
C ILE A 528 -5.89 -2.80 6.74
N THR A 529 -5.58 -3.80 5.93
CA THR A 529 -4.91 -5.05 6.39
C THR A 529 -3.43 -4.81 6.70
N PRO A 530 -2.74 -5.70 7.44
CA PRO A 530 -1.31 -5.56 7.69
C PRO A 530 -0.45 -5.44 6.42
N GLU A 531 -0.79 -6.18 5.37
CA GLU A 531 -0.10 -6.14 4.08
C GLU A 531 -0.34 -4.81 3.34
N GLY A 532 -1.59 -4.33 3.37
CA GLY A 532 -1.94 -3.02 2.82
C GLY A 532 -1.25 -1.87 3.57
N GLU A 533 -1.10 -1.99 4.89
CA GLU A 533 -0.43 -0.97 5.72
C GLU A 533 1.05 -0.86 5.36
N LEU A 534 1.70 -1.99 5.10
CA LEU A 534 3.08 -1.98 4.62
C LEU A 534 3.18 -1.36 3.22
N GLY A 535 2.28 -1.69 2.30
CA GLY A 535 2.21 -1.04 0.98
C GLY A 535 2.06 0.48 1.10
N ARG A 536 1.21 0.95 2.02
CA ARG A 536 1.02 2.38 2.32
C ARG A 536 2.27 3.08 2.82
N PHE A 537 3.14 2.41 3.59
CA PHE A 537 4.41 3.00 4.00
C PHE A 537 5.31 3.24 2.79
N PHE A 538 5.36 2.28 1.86
CA PHE A 538 6.09 2.47 0.61
C PHE A 538 5.48 3.58 -0.24
N GLU A 539 4.14 3.62 -0.41
CA GLU A 539 3.42 4.70 -1.09
C GLU A 539 3.82 6.08 -0.55
N ALA A 540 3.69 6.28 0.76
CA ALA A 540 3.94 7.57 1.38
C ALA A 540 5.40 8.03 1.16
N VAL A 541 6.37 7.14 1.31
CA VAL A 541 7.79 7.47 1.16
C VAL A 541 8.15 7.70 -0.31
N SER A 542 7.70 6.82 -1.20
CA SER A 542 7.99 6.89 -2.64
C SER A 542 7.31 8.09 -3.32
N GLU A 543 6.21 8.61 -2.78
CA GLU A 543 5.59 9.84 -3.27
C GLU A 543 6.17 11.12 -2.66
N GLY A 544 7.01 11.00 -1.62
CA GLY A 544 7.66 12.13 -0.94
C GLY A 544 6.75 12.83 0.08
N SER A 545 5.92 12.07 0.79
CA SER A 545 4.98 12.59 1.78
C SER A 545 5.70 13.31 2.94
N LYS A 546 5.14 14.45 3.37
CA LYS A 546 5.53 15.17 4.60
C LYS A 546 4.88 14.53 5.83
N GLY A 547 3.70 13.94 5.68
CA GLY A 547 2.98 13.37 6.80
C GLY A 547 1.97 12.28 6.45
N PHE A 548 1.57 11.53 7.47
CA PHE A 548 0.84 10.28 7.34
C PHE A 548 -0.27 10.26 8.38
N PHE A 549 -1.51 10.24 7.92
CA PHE A 549 -2.67 10.03 8.76
C PHE A 549 -3.05 8.54 8.76
N ASP A 550 -3.46 8.03 9.92
CA ASP A 550 -4.14 6.74 10.01
C ASP A 550 -5.21 6.77 11.11
N TRP A 551 -6.22 5.91 10.97
CA TRP A 551 -7.25 5.76 11.98
C TRP A 551 -6.69 5.03 13.21
N GLY A 552 -7.04 5.48 14.42
CA GLY A 552 -6.54 4.86 15.65
C GLY A 552 -6.79 3.35 15.72
N ALA A 553 -7.92 2.89 15.19
CA ALA A 553 -8.26 1.47 15.06
C ALA A 553 -7.31 0.70 14.12
N ASN A 554 -6.86 1.31 13.01
CA ASN A 554 -5.88 0.73 12.11
C ASN A 554 -4.52 0.62 12.78
N VAL A 555 -4.07 1.69 13.46
CA VAL A 555 -2.81 1.69 14.19
C VAL A 555 -2.81 0.62 15.27
N LEU A 556 -3.91 0.49 16.01
CA LEU A 556 -4.10 -0.55 17.02
C LEU A 556 -4.03 -1.96 16.41
N ARG A 557 -4.76 -2.20 15.32
CA ARG A 557 -4.81 -3.51 14.64
C ARG A 557 -3.47 -3.89 14.01
N ASN A 558 -2.77 -2.92 13.44
CA ASN A 558 -1.55 -3.11 12.64
C ASN A 558 -0.28 -2.65 13.39
N ARG A 559 -0.32 -2.50 14.72
CA ARG A 559 0.78 -1.94 15.53
C ARG A 559 2.14 -2.60 15.29
N ASP A 560 2.15 -3.91 15.02
CA ASP A 560 3.38 -4.67 14.79
C ASP A 560 4.07 -4.23 13.48
N ILE A 561 3.29 -3.80 12.48
CA ILE A 561 3.81 -3.20 11.24
C ILE A 561 4.48 -1.87 11.55
N TYR A 562 3.86 -1.01 12.38
CA TYR A 562 4.46 0.25 12.83
C TYR A 562 5.75 0.04 13.63
N TYR A 563 5.78 -0.93 14.54
CA TYR A 563 6.97 -1.21 15.35
C TYR A 563 8.15 -1.71 14.52
N ARG A 564 7.88 -2.56 13.53
CA ARG A 564 8.91 -3.14 12.65
C ARG A 564 9.36 -2.16 11.55
N TYR A 565 8.40 -1.53 10.86
CA TYR A 565 8.63 -0.81 9.62
C TYR A 565 8.47 0.71 9.74
N GLY A 566 7.95 1.24 10.86
CA GLY A 566 7.76 2.68 11.06
C GLY A 566 9.05 3.50 11.05
N LYS A 567 10.23 2.87 11.04
CA LYS A 567 11.52 3.53 10.78
C LYS A 567 11.65 4.10 9.37
N PHE A 568 10.92 3.53 8.41
CA PHE A 568 10.90 3.96 7.01
C PHE A 568 10.01 5.17 6.74
N LEU A 569 9.12 5.55 7.68
CA LEU A 569 8.27 6.74 7.57
C LEU A 569 9.11 8.02 7.72
N ARG A 570 9.88 8.32 6.67
CA ARG A 570 10.79 9.45 6.51
C ARG A 570 10.37 10.29 5.33
N VAL A 571 10.43 11.60 5.49
CA VAL A 571 10.29 12.52 4.36
C VAL A 571 11.42 12.23 3.40
N GLU A 572 11.09 11.93 2.15
CA GLU A 572 12.06 11.68 1.09
C GLU A 572 11.69 12.50 -0.14
N LYS A 573 12.60 12.60 -1.11
CA LYS A 573 12.36 13.29 -2.37
C LYS A 573 12.51 12.29 -3.52
N PRO A 574 11.40 11.85 -4.15
CA PRO A 574 11.49 10.98 -5.30
C PRO A 574 12.09 11.70 -6.51
N VAL A 575 12.87 10.96 -7.28
CA VAL A 575 13.45 11.42 -8.55
C VAL A 575 12.74 10.69 -9.67
N VAL A 576 11.95 11.46 -10.41
CA VAL A 576 11.08 10.99 -11.49
C VAL A 576 11.27 11.90 -12.69
N ASP A 577 11.50 11.32 -13.86
CA ASP A 577 11.75 12.05 -15.10
C ASP A 577 10.99 11.49 -16.32
N VAL A 578 10.02 10.61 -16.05
CA VAL A 578 9.04 10.10 -17.02
C VAL A 578 7.65 10.56 -16.61
N ALA A 579 6.90 11.10 -17.57
CA ALA A 579 5.54 11.59 -17.37
C ALA A 579 4.51 10.77 -18.16
N MET A 580 3.38 10.49 -17.53
CA MET A 580 2.22 9.83 -18.11
C MET A 580 1.13 10.87 -18.35
N PHE A 581 0.68 11.04 -19.59
CA PHE A 581 -0.32 12.05 -19.94
C PHE A 581 -1.72 11.65 -19.50
N TYR A 582 -2.32 12.41 -18.58
CA TYR A 582 -3.72 12.30 -18.21
C TYR A 582 -4.61 13.16 -19.13
N PRO A 583 -5.53 12.55 -19.91
CA PRO A 583 -6.33 13.27 -20.90
C PRO A 583 -7.56 13.93 -20.28
N THR A 584 -7.37 15.03 -19.53
CA THR A 584 -8.45 15.74 -18.81
C THR A 584 -9.63 16.09 -19.71
N THR A 585 -9.40 16.61 -20.90
CA THR A 585 -10.47 17.03 -21.82
C THR A 585 -11.35 15.85 -22.24
N THR A 586 -10.73 14.72 -22.62
CA THR A 586 -11.49 13.51 -22.97
C THR A 586 -12.26 12.99 -21.75
N HIS A 587 -11.64 12.98 -20.58
CA HIS A 587 -12.28 12.56 -19.33
C HIS A 587 -13.54 13.38 -19.01
N LEU A 588 -13.47 14.71 -19.13
CA LEU A 588 -14.62 15.60 -18.90
C LEU A 588 -15.74 15.40 -19.93
N LEU A 589 -15.41 15.01 -21.16
CA LEU A 589 -16.37 14.66 -22.21
C LEU A 589 -16.99 13.26 -22.02
N GLN A 590 -16.49 12.45 -21.08
CA GLN A 590 -16.93 11.07 -20.87
C GLN A 590 -17.24 10.78 -19.38
N PRO A 591 -18.14 11.56 -18.75
CA PRO A 591 -18.40 11.48 -17.31
C PRO A 591 -18.97 10.12 -16.85
N ASP A 592 -19.44 9.27 -17.77
CA ASP A 592 -20.02 7.95 -17.46
C ASP A 592 -19.02 6.80 -17.57
N ILE A 593 -17.81 7.05 -18.08
CA ILE A 593 -16.76 6.02 -18.23
C ILE A 593 -15.89 5.92 -16.96
N GLY A 594 -15.83 6.98 -16.15
CA GLY A 594 -15.00 7.03 -14.94
C GLY A 594 -13.54 7.35 -15.24
N TYR A 595 -12.62 6.91 -14.38
CA TYR A 595 -11.18 7.15 -14.53
C TYR A 595 -10.63 6.51 -15.84
N PRO A 596 -9.67 7.13 -16.56
CA PRO A 596 -9.07 6.59 -17.78
C PRO A 596 -8.44 5.20 -17.57
N GLN A 597 -9.10 4.16 -18.11
CA GLN A 597 -8.83 2.75 -17.81
C GLN A 597 -7.51 2.24 -18.42
N MET A 598 -7.18 2.67 -19.65
CA MET A 598 -5.94 2.26 -20.30
C MET A 598 -4.73 2.92 -19.67
N LEU A 599 -4.87 4.19 -19.25
CA LEU A 599 -3.85 4.87 -18.48
C LEU A 599 -3.62 4.16 -17.15
N GLU A 600 -4.69 3.89 -16.37
CA GLU A 600 -4.56 3.20 -15.08
C GLU A 600 -3.89 1.84 -15.24
N GLN A 601 -4.33 1.03 -16.23
CA GLN A 601 -3.75 -0.28 -16.50
C GLN A 601 -2.27 -0.20 -16.89
N GLY A 602 -1.93 0.69 -17.82
CA GLY A 602 -0.56 0.84 -18.32
C GLY A 602 0.40 1.35 -17.26
N CYS A 603 -0.02 2.37 -16.51
CA CYS A 603 0.72 2.91 -15.37
C CYS A 603 0.90 1.86 -14.27
N ALA A 604 -0.16 1.12 -13.89
CA ALA A 604 -0.06 0.09 -12.86
C ALA A 604 0.92 -1.03 -13.26
N ALA A 605 0.89 -1.46 -14.53
CA ALA A 605 1.85 -2.43 -15.04
C ALA A 605 3.27 -1.87 -15.00
N LEU A 606 3.52 -0.70 -15.61
CA LEU A 606 4.86 -0.11 -15.68
C LEU A 606 5.48 0.21 -14.33
N ARG A 607 4.68 0.28 -13.26
CA ARG A 607 5.23 0.54 -11.93
C ARG A 607 6.22 -0.54 -11.48
N ASP A 608 6.14 -1.75 -12.04
CA ASP A 608 7.09 -2.84 -11.78
C ASP A 608 8.48 -2.60 -12.39
N VAL A 609 8.59 -1.72 -13.39
CA VAL A 609 9.84 -1.55 -14.17
C VAL A 609 10.31 -0.11 -14.29
N LEU A 610 9.60 0.86 -13.72
CA LEU A 610 10.03 2.26 -13.63
C LEU A 610 9.12 3.06 -12.69
N ASN A 611 9.58 4.24 -12.29
CA ASN A 611 8.76 5.22 -11.57
C ASN A 611 8.34 6.35 -12.52
N TYR A 612 7.14 6.92 -12.31
CA TYR A 612 6.56 7.93 -13.19
C TYR A 612 5.66 8.91 -12.42
N ASP A 613 5.46 10.09 -13.02
CA ASP A 613 4.51 11.11 -12.56
C ASP A 613 3.35 11.17 -13.56
N ILE A 614 2.12 11.38 -13.08
CA ILE A 614 0.93 11.53 -13.94
C ILE A 614 0.64 13.01 -14.11
N VAL A 615 0.80 13.51 -15.34
CA VAL A 615 0.66 14.93 -15.69
C VAL A 615 -0.62 15.16 -16.48
N ASP A 616 -1.45 16.08 -15.99
CA ASP A 616 -2.66 16.48 -16.68
C ASP A 616 -2.47 17.75 -17.51
N GLU A 617 -3.49 18.11 -18.28
CA GLU A 617 -3.44 19.26 -19.18
C GLU A 617 -3.12 20.58 -18.47
N ARG A 618 -3.58 20.77 -17.22
CA ARG A 618 -3.30 21.99 -16.44
C ARG A 618 -1.83 22.05 -16.05
N LEU A 619 -1.29 20.95 -15.53
CA LEU A 619 0.13 20.86 -15.21
C LEU A 619 0.99 21.16 -16.45
N ILE A 620 0.58 20.66 -17.62
CA ILE A 620 1.25 20.95 -18.90
C ILE A 620 1.15 22.43 -19.26
N GLN A 621 -0.03 23.05 -19.12
CA GLN A 621 -0.19 24.49 -19.34
C GLN A 621 0.73 25.33 -18.47
N ASP A 622 0.89 24.92 -17.22
CA ASP A 622 1.73 25.61 -16.24
C ASP A 622 3.23 25.28 -16.37
N GLY A 623 3.62 24.39 -17.30
CA GLY A 623 5.02 24.12 -17.62
C GLY A 623 5.64 22.87 -16.97
N ALA A 624 4.84 21.93 -16.45
CA ALA A 624 5.34 20.74 -15.77
C ALA A 624 6.27 19.87 -16.63
N LEU A 625 6.13 19.90 -17.96
CA LEU A 625 6.93 19.07 -18.88
C LEU A 625 8.44 19.36 -18.81
N ASP A 626 8.86 20.54 -18.36
CA ASP A 626 10.29 20.88 -18.25
C ASP A 626 11.04 20.00 -17.21
N ARG A 627 10.31 19.25 -16.38
CA ARG A 627 10.86 18.30 -15.39
C ARG A 627 11.12 16.89 -15.95
N TYR A 628 10.64 16.59 -17.15
CA TYR A 628 10.63 15.23 -17.68
C TYR A 628 11.37 15.12 -19.01
N ARG A 629 11.96 13.95 -19.26
CA ARG A 629 12.59 13.59 -20.53
C ARG A 629 11.58 13.01 -21.51
N ILE A 630 10.62 12.24 -20.99
CA ILE A 630 9.68 11.42 -21.77
C ILE A 630 8.24 11.77 -21.36
N LEU A 631 7.36 11.94 -22.34
CA LEU A 631 5.91 12.01 -22.16
C LEU A 631 5.24 10.84 -22.89
N VAL A 632 4.49 10.03 -22.17
CA VAL A 632 3.83 8.81 -22.67
C VAL A 632 2.33 9.03 -22.82
N LEU A 633 1.79 8.74 -23.99
CA LEU A 633 0.36 8.82 -24.30
C LEU A 633 -0.31 7.43 -24.22
N TRP A 634 -1.45 7.34 -23.53
CA TRP A 634 -2.17 6.09 -23.27
C TRP A 634 -3.52 5.99 -23.96
N GLU A 635 -4.29 7.07 -23.86
CA GLU A 635 -5.62 7.23 -24.43
C GLU A 635 -5.99 8.72 -24.43
N GLY A 636 -7.22 9.03 -24.86
CA GLY A 636 -7.71 10.40 -24.98
C GLY A 636 -7.47 10.98 -26.36
N THR A 637 -8.50 10.99 -27.20
CA THR A 637 -8.41 11.48 -28.57
C THR A 637 -8.85 12.94 -28.72
N VAL A 638 -9.36 13.58 -27.67
CA VAL A 638 -9.77 14.99 -27.69
C VAL A 638 -9.03 15.74 -26.58
N VAL A 639 -8.31 16.80 -26.96
CA VAL A 639 -7.42 17.60 -26.07
C VAL A 639 -7.54 19.08 -26.43
N GLU A 640 -7.39 19.99 -25.46
CA GLU A 640 -7.38 21.43 -25.75
C GLU A 640 -6.20 21.84 -26.63
N ALA A 641 -6.44 22.71 -27.62
CA ALA A 641 -5.43 23.11 -28.60
C ALA A 641 -4.16 23.69 -27.94
N GLY A 642 -4.33 24.54 -26.93
CA GLY A 642 -3.20 25.11 -26.20
C GLY A 642 -2.35 24.05 -25.49
N THR A 643 -2.93 22.91 -25.08
CA THR A 643 -2.17 21.81 -24.43
C THR A 643 -1.34 21.08 -25.46
N LEU A 644 -1.93 20.81 -26.62
CA LEU A 644 -1.24 20.21 -27.76
C LEU A 644 -0.06 21.09 -28.22
N GLU A 645 -0.24 22.40 -28.28
CA GLU A 645 0.83 23.36 -28.58
C GLU A 645 1.98 23.30 -27.57
N LYS A 646 1.67 23.26 -26.26
CA LYS A 646 2.69 23.13 -25.20
C LYS A 646 3.49 21.82 -25.33
N ILE A 647 2.82 20.72 -25.64
CA ILE A 647 3.49 19.43 -25.88
C ILE A 647 4.39 19.53 -27.12
N ARG A 648 3.87 20.05 -28.24
CA ARG A 648 4.65 20.23 -29.48
C ARG A 648 5.91 21.07 -29.24
N ASP A 649 5.75 22.19 -28.54
CA ASP A 649 6.85 23.11 -28.26
C ASP A 649 7.88 22.49 -27.31
N TRP A 650 7.45 21.66 -26.34
CA TRP A 650 8.36 20.91 -25.47
C TRP A 650 9.16 19.86 -26.26
N VAL A 651 8.52 19.10 -27.15
CA VAL A 651 9.21 18.17 -28.06
C VAL A 651 10.24 18.93 -28.91
N ALA A 652 9.85 20.07 -29.50
CA ALA A 652 10.76 20.89 -30.31
C ALA A 652 12.01 21.36 -29.54
N ARG A 653 11.95 21.46 -28.21
CA ARG A 653 13.07 21.84 -27.33
C ARG A 653 13.94 20.67 -26.87
N GLY A 654 13.56 19.42 -27.11
CA GLY A 654 14.34 18.24 -26.73
C GLY A 654 13.55 17.12 -26.04
N GLY A 655 12.25 17.31 -25.79
CA GLY A 655 11.41 16.27 -25.21
C GLY A 655 11.18 15.07 -26.12
N VAL A 656 10.92 13.91 -25.53
CA VAL A 656 10.56 12.68 -26.28
C VAL A 656 9.10 12.33 -26.02
N LEU A 657 8.28 12.41 -27.08
CA LEU A 657 6.86 12.05 -27.03
C LEU A 657 6.66 10.63 -27.55
N VAL A 658 5.98 9.80 -26.76
CA VAL A 658 5.80 8.37 -27.05
C VAL A 658 4.31 8.04 -27.13
N ALA A 659 3.90 7.37 -28.20
CA ALA A 659 2.52 6.96 -28.43
C ALA A 659 2.45 5.57 -29.07
N TYR A 660 1.27 4.95 -28.99
CA TYR A 660 0.87 3.80 -29.80
C TYR A 660 -0.42 4.13 -30.57
N ASP A 661 -0.93 3.19 -31.37
CA ASP A 661 -2.18 3.39 -32.10
C ASP A 661 -3.42 3.18 -31.21
N PHE A 662 -3.80 4.24 -30.49
CA PHE A 662 -5.07 4.34 -29.76
C PHE A 662 -6.10 5.26 -30.43
N GLY A 663 -5.81 5.74 -31.63
CA GLY A 663 -6.61 6.73 -32.35
C GLY A 663 -5.88 8.06 -32.58
N LYS A 664 -6.45 8.86 -33.48
CA LYS A 664 -5.88 10.17 -33.84
C LYS A 664 -6.39 11.22 -32.86
N ILE A 665 -5.46 11.98 -32.30
CA ILE A 665 -5.79 13.12 -31.43
C ILE A 665 -6.30 14.29 -32.28
N GLU A 666 -7.38 14.90 -31.83
CA GLU A 666 -7.97 16.12 -32.38
C GLU A 666 -8.21 17.17 -31.28
N THR A 667 -8.33 18.44 -31.69
CA THR A 667 -8.77 19.50 -30.78
C THR A 667 -10.24 19.34 -30.42
N VAL A 668 -10.72 20.10 -29.43
CA VAL A 668 -12.15 20.19 -29.09
C VAL A 668 -13.01 20.52 -30.33
N GLU A 669 -12.50 21.39 -31.20
CA GLU A 669 -13.10 21.85 -32.45
C GLU A 669 -12.92 20.87 -33.63
N GLY A 670 -12.24 19.74 -33.41
CA GLY A 670 -12.05 18.68 -34.41
C GLY A 670 -10.84 18.84 -35.34
N ASP A 671 -9.91 19.75 -35.05
CA ASP A 671 -8.68 19.89 -35.83
C ASP A 671 -7.68 18.77 -35.50
N ARG A 672 -7.14 18.11 -36.54
CA ARG A 672 -6.17 17.01 -36.46
C ARG A 672 -4.77 17.40 -36.93
N HIS A 673 -4.53 18.70 -37.14
CA HIS A 673 -3.25 19.19 -37.63
C HIS A 673 -2.10 18.77 -36.70
N TRP A 674 -2.27 18.89 -35.38
CA TRP A 674 -1.25 18.49 -34.40
C TRP A 674 -0.83 17.02 -34.54
N PHE A 675 -1.78 16.10 -34.69
CA PHE A 675 -1.46 14.69 -34.87
C PHE A 675 -0.75 14.46 -36.22
N THR A 676 -1.18 15.16 -37.26
CA THR A 676 -0.55 15.07 -38.59
C THR A 676 0.88 15.60 -38.56
N ASP A 677 1.13 16.68 -37.83
CA ASP A 677 2.43 17.32 -37.66
C ASP A 677 3.41 16.41 -36.91
N LEU A 678 3.03 15.92 -35.73
CA LEU A 678 3.92 15.10 -34.89
C LEU A 678 3.97 13.62 -35.30
N PHE A 679 2.86 13.05 -35.77
CA PHE A 679 2.72 11.60 -36.02
C PHE A 679 2.24 11.27 -37.43
N GLY A 680 2.25 12.19 -38.39
CA GLY A 680 1.81 11.93 -39.76
C GLY A 680 2.55 10.79 -40.46
N TYR A 681 3.78 10.48 -40.02
CA TYR A 681 4.55 9.34 -40.51
C TYR A 681 3.99 7.97 -40.07
N ALA A 682 3.20 7.92 -39.00
CA ALA A 682 2.61 6.69 -38.47
C ALA A 682 1.74 5.97 -39.50
N GLY A 683 1.08 6.71 -40.39
CA GLY A 683 0.26 6.15 -41.47
C GLY A 683 1.04 5.36 -42.53
N LYS A 684 2.38 5.38 -42.48
CA LYS A 684 3.27 4.60 -43.37
C LYS A 684 3.91 3.40 -42.66
N LEU A 685 3.65 3.22 -41.37
CA LEU A 685 4.23 2.13 -40.59
C LEU A 685 3.41 0.85 -40.77
N ASN A 686 4.10 -0.28 -40.87
CA ASN A 686 3.44 -1.58 -40.84
C ASN A 686 3.00 -1.89 -39.41
N PRO A 687 1.75 -2.33 -39.19
CA PRO A 687 1.29 -2.76 -37.88
C PRO A 687 2.22 -3.82 -37.27
N VAL A 688 2.45 -3.72 -35.97
CA VAL A 688 3.32 -4.63 -35.21
C VAL A 688 2.49 -5.49 -34.28
N ILE A 689 2.74 -6.80 -34.36
CA ILE A 689 2.37 -7.76 -33.33
C ILE A 689 3.70 -8.19 -32.70
N PRO A 690 3.96 -7.87 -31.42
CA PRO A 690 5.23 -8.21 -30.79
C PRO A 690 5.36 -9.72 -30.72
N GLY A 691 6.59 -10.21 -30.86
CA GLY A 691 6.91 -11.57 -30.45
C GLY A 691 6.63 -11.72 -28.96
N ARG A 692 6.51 -12.95 -28.47
CA ARG A 692 6.31 -13.22 -27.05
C ARG A 692 7.22 -14.33 -26.64
N ARG A 693 7.86 -14.19 -25.48
CA ARG A 693 8.67 -15.25 -24.88
C ARG A 693 8.23 -15.50 -23.46
N TYR A 694 8.35 -16.74 -23.03
CA TYR A 694 8.17 -17.10 -21.63
C TYR A 694 9.47 -16.85 -20.86
N VAL A 695 9.34 -16.28 -19.66
CA VAL A 695 10.42 -16.10 -18.71
C VAL A 695 10.01 -16.76 -17.39
N GLY A 696 10.71 -17.85 -17.03
CA GLY A 696 10.48 -18.53 -15.76
C GLY A 696 10.99 -17.72 -14.56
N PRO A 697 10.58 -18.06 -13.32
CA PRO A 697 10.91 -17.29 -12.11
C PRO A 697 12.40 -17.06 -11.86
N SER A 698 13.28 -17.96 -12.31
CA SER A 698 14.74 -17.80 -12.25
C SER A 698 15.40 -17.88 -13.63
N GLY A 699 14.64 -17.56 -14.69
CA GLY A 699 15.05 -17.73 -16.08
C GLY A 699 14.93 -19.17 -16.60
N ASP A 700 14.30 -20.05 -15.83
CA ASP A 700 14.08 -21.45 -16.21
C ASP A 700 13.12 -21.57 -17.40
N PRO A 701 13.25 -22.62 -18.24
CA PRO A 701 12.30 -22.92 -19.30
C PRO A 701 10.94 -23.35 -18.71
N ALA A 702 9.87 -23.21 -19.50
CA ALA A 702 8.54 -23.63 -19.09
C ALA A 702 8.48 -25.15 -18.84
N PRO A 703 7.72 -25.63 -17.83
CA PRO A 703 7.45 -27.06 -17.68
C PRO A 703 6.79 -27.62 -18.95
N GLN A 704 7.03 -28.89 -19.28
CA GLN A 704 6.36 -29.51 -20.44
C GLN A 704 4.85 -29.73 -20.20
N ARG A 705 4.47 -29.99 -18.95
CA ARG A 705 3.09 -30.15 -18.50
C ARG A 705 2.82 -29.14 -17.39
N TYR A 706 1.87 -28.23 -17.60
CA TYR A 706 1.57 -27.18 -16.65
C TYR A 706 0.10 -26.78 -16.61
N ARG A 707 -0.30 -26.11 -15.54
CA ARG A 707 -1.65 -25.59 -15.32
C ARG A 707 -1.63 -24.11 -14.95
N VAL A 708 -2.43 -23.33 -15.66
CA VAL A 708 -2.79 -21.95 -15.32
C VAL A 708 -4.12 -21.97 -14.57
N SER A 709 -4.07 -21.82 -13.25
CA SER A 709 -5.29 -21.70 -12.42
C SER A 709 -5.75 -20.24 -12.41
N VAL A 710 -6.71 -19.89 -13.27
CA VAL A 710 -6.99 -18.49 -13.66
C VAL A 710 -7.38 -17.57 -12.49
N GLY A 711 -7.93 -18.12 -11.41
CA GLY A 711 -8.24 -17.34 -10.21
C GLY A 711 -7.05 -17.07 -9.28
N GLN A 712 -5.90 -17.73 -9.49
CA GLN A 712 -4.70 -17.54 -8.65
C GLN A 712 -3.91 -16.30 -9.10
N PRO A 713 -3.24 -15.58 -8.18
CA PRO A 713 -2.38 -14.45 -8.53
C PRO A 713 -1.30 -14.80 -9.55
N SER A 714 -0.74 -16.02 -9.49
CA SER A 714 0.28 -16.49 -10.43
C SER A 714 -0.21 -16.65 -11.87
N ALA A 715 -1.52 -16.66 -12.11
CA ALA A 715 -2.07 -16.72 -13.46
C ALA A 715 -2.08 -15.37 -14.17
N VAL A 716 -2.13 -14.25 -13.42
CA VAL A 716 -2.29 -12.89 -13.96
C VAL A 716 -1.30 -12.57 -15.09
N PRO A 717 0.00 -12.92 -15.01
CA PRO A 717 0.96 -12.66 -16.10
C PRO A 717 0.64 -13.37 -17.43
N PHE A 718 -0.24 -14.35 -17.42
CA PHE A 718 -0.64 -15.15 -18.59
C PHE A 718 -2.03 -14.78 -19.11
N LEU A 719 -2.80 -13.94 -18.39
CA LEU A 719 -4.16 -13.56 -18.76
C LEU A 719 -4.16 -12.26 -19.59
N SER A 720 -5.00 -12.21 -20.61
CA SER A 720 -5.27 -11.01 -21.41
C SER A 720 -6.71 -11.03 -21.95
N GLY A 721 -7.19 -9.94 -22.54
CA GLY A 721 -8.58 -9.84 -22.97
C GLY A 721 -9.56 -9.70 -21.80
N ASP A 722 -10.79 -10.15 -22.02
CA ASP A 722 -11.93 -9.87 -21.14
C ASP A 722 -12.00 -10.86 -19.96
N TRP A 723 -11.23 -10.61 -18.91
CA TRP A 723 -11.33 -11.34 -17.64
C TRP A 723 -11.91 -10.46 -16.54
N TYR A 724 -12.88 -10.99 -15.79
CA TYR A 724 -13.34 -10.39 -14.54
C TYR A 724 -12.43 -10.74 -13.37
N ASP A 725 -12.56 -9.99 -12.28
CA ASP A 725 -11.86 -10.25 -11.02
C ASP A 725 -12.11 -11.67 -10.49
N PRO A 726 -11.14 -12.23 -9.75
CA PRO A 726 -11.26 -13.59 -9.26
C PRO A 726 -12.33 -13.68 -8.17
N GLU A 727 -13.20 -14.68 -8.29
CA GLU A 727 -14.28 -14.94 -7.36
C GLU A 727 -14.05 -16.28 -6.66
N MET A 728 -14.34 -16.32 -5.36
CA MET A 728 -14.23 -17.52 -4.55
C MET A 728 -15.58 -18.24 -4.51
N SER A 729 -15.60 -19.51 -4.91
CA SER A 729 -16.77 -20.38 -4.76
C SER A 729 -16.35 -21.84 -4.60
N ASP A 730 -17.02 -22.56 -3.70
CA ASP A 730 -16.71 -23.94 -3.35
C ASP A 730 -15.22 -24.16 -2.99
N GLY A 731 -14.58 -23.15 -2.40
CA GLY A 731 -13.17 -23.16 -2.01
C GLY A 731 -12.17 -23.09 -3.18
N LEU A 732 -12.64 -22.81 -4.40
CA LEU A 732 -11.82 -22.58 -5.59
C LEU A 732 -11.92 -21.11 -6.03
N LEU A 733 -10.77 -20.52 -6.36
CA LEU A 733 -10.70 -19.23 -7.02
C LEU A 733 -10.88 -19.41 -8.53
N ARG A 734 -11.85 -18.72 -9.10
CA ARG A 734 -12.26 -18.81 -10.51
C ARG A 734 -12.41 -17.41 -11.10
N ARG A 735 -12.46 -17.29 -12.43
CA ARG A 735 -12.76 -16.01 -13.10
C ARG A 735 -13.86 -16.19 -14.13
N TRP A 736 -14.75 -15.21 -14.21
CA TRP A 736 -15.65 -15.10 -15.35
C TRP A 736 -14.89 -14.55 -16.54
N THR A 737 -15.14 -15.10 -17.72
CA THR A 737 -14.78 -14.45 -18.97
C THR A 737 -15.83 -13.40 -19.33
N GLY A 738 -15.44 -12.38 -20.09
CA GLY A 738 -16.33 -11.62 -20.95
C GLY A 738 -16.46 -12.29 -22.32
N ALA A 739 -16.54 -11.48 -23.38
CA ALA A 739 -16.75 -11.98 -24.72
C ALA A 739 -15.49 -12.63 -25.32
N ASN A 740 -14.30 -12.09 -25.04
CA ASN A 740 -13.03 -12.61 -25.56
C ASN A 740 -11.97 -12.64 -24.46
N ALA A 741 -11.92 -13.74 -23.69
CA ALA A 741 -10.87 -13.96 -22.71
C ALA A 741 -9.70 -14.71 -23.34
N GLU A 742 -8.47 -14.25 -23.14
CA GLU A 742 -7.27 -14.83 -23.72
C GLU A 742 -6.29 -15.31 -22.64
N LEU A 743 -5.61 -16.42 -22.91
CA LEU A 743 -4.42 -16.86 -22.18
C LEU A 743 -3.25 -16.95 -23.14
N VAL A 744 -2.09 -16.45 -22.73
CA VAL A 744 -0.83 -16.62 -23.47
C VAL A 744 0.03 -17.61 -22.71
N VAL A 745 0.35 -18.74 -23.33
CA VAL A 745 1.01 -19.85 -22.66
C VAL A 745 2.24 -20.34 -23.44
N PRO A 746 3.29 -20.83 -22.77
CA PRO A 746 4.48 -21.36 -23.42
C PRO A 746 4.23 -22.70 -24.11
N VAL A 747 4.72 -22.89 -25.33
CA VAL A 747 4.61 -24.17 -26.05
C VAL A 747 5.93 -24.51 -26.73
N THR A 748 6.15 -25.78 -27.03
CA THR A 748 7.25 -26.17 -27.92
C THR A 748 6.79 -26.06 -29.37
N PRO A 749 7.46 -25.27 -30.23
CA PRO A 749 7.09 -25.13 -31.63
C PRO A 749 7.06 -26.49 -32.34
N GLY A 750 5.99 -26.77 -33.09
CA GLY A 750 5.84 -28.00 -33.87
C GLY A 750 5.53 -29.26 -33.03
N SER A 751 5.23 -29.14 -31.73
CA SER A 751 4.76 -30.24 -30.90
C SER A 751 3.24 -30.30 -30.83
N ALA A 752 2.67 -31.49 -30.61
CA ALA A 752 1.23 -31.67 -30.37
C ALA A 752 0.92 -31.55 -28.88
N TYR A 753 -0.19 -30.89 -28.54
CA TYR A 753 -0.63 -30.74 -27.15
C TYR A 753 -2.08 -31.18 -26.96
N THR A 754 -2.41 -31.58 -25.75
CA THR A 754 -3.78 -31.67 -25.23
C THR A 754 -4.04 -30.43 -24.38
N LEU A 755 -5.10 -29.70 -24.72
CA LEU A 755 -5.60 -28.54 -23.98
C LEU A 755 -6.77 -28.99 -23.10
N GLU A 756 -6.59 -28.92 -21.78
CA GLU A 756 -7.62 -29.22 -20.79
C GLU A 756 -8.17 -27.94 -20.18
N ILE A 757 -9.48 -27.72 -20.21
CA ILE A 757 -10.14 -26.54 -19.65
C ILE A 757 -11.21 -27.00 -18.66
N ARG A 758 -11.10 -26.57 -17.41
CA ARG A 758 -12.16 -26.76 -16.41
C ARG A 758 -12.98 -25.48 -16.28
N ALA A 759 -14.24 -25.53 -16.70
CA ALA A 759 -15.13 -24.38 -16.72
C ALA A 759 -16.57 -24.77 -16.32
N SER A 760 -17.33 -23.79 -15.86
CA SER A 760 -18.74 -23.91 -15.48
C SER A 760 -19.60 -22.94 -16.29
N ILE A 761 -20.74 -23.43 -16.77
CA ILE A 761 -21.72 -22.66 -17.54
C ILE A 761 -23.08 -22.76 -16.83
N PRO A 762 -23.72 -21.65 -16.42
CA PRO A 762 -25.06 -21.68 -15.84
C PRO A 762 -26.08 -22.31 -16.78
N GLN A 763 -27.11 -22.95 -16.22
CA GLN A 763 -28.15 -23.59 -17.02
C GLN A 763 -28.85 -22.60 -17.94
N GLU A 764 -29.06 -21.38 -17.46
CA GLU A 764 -29.68 -20.24 -18.14
C GLU A 764 -28.86 -19.74 -19.34
N ALA A 765 -27.53 -19.94 -19.30
CA ALA A 765 -26.60 -19.54 -20.35
C ALA A 765 -26.19 -20.70 -21.27
N SER A 766 -26.66 -21.93 -21.02
CA SER A 766 -26.20 -23.14 -21.72
C SER A 766 -26.50 -23.19 -23.23
N SER A 767 -27.36 -22.30 -23.73
CA SER A 767 -27.67 -22.19 -25.16
C SER A 767 -26.76 -21.21 -25.92
N LEU A 768 -25.88 -20.49 -25.22
CA LEU A 768 -24.95 -19.52 -25.79
C LEU A 768 -23.71 -20.22 -26.37
N ALA A 769 -23.09 -19.59 -27.37
CA ALA A 769 -21.89 -20.12 -28.00
C ALA A 769 -20.64 -19.83 -27.15
N HIS A 770 -19.80 -20.84 -26.94
CA HIS A 770 -18.55 -20.74 -26.20
C HIS A 770 -17.44 -21.50 -26.95
N ASP A 771 -16.73 -20.79 -27.81
CA ASP A 771 -15.66 -21.33 -28.65
C ASP A 771 -14.31 -21.28 -27.94
N VAL A 772 -13.48 -22.29 -28.19
CA VAL A 772 -12.06 -22.32 -27.81
C VAL A 772 -11.23 -22.24 -29.08
N LEU A 773 -10.42 -21.20 -29.19
CA LEU A 773 -9.50 -20.99 -30.30
C LEU A 773 -8.05 -21.07 -29.83
N VAL A 774 -7.17 -21.65 -30.64
CA VAL A 774 -5.71 -21.58 -30.46
C VAL A 774 -5.11 -20.83 -31.64
N ASN A 775 -4.40 -19.74 -31.35
CA ASN A 775 -3.85 -18.82 -32.34
C ASN A 775 -4.89 -18.41 -33.40
N GLY A 776 -6.12 -18.13 -32.95
CA GLY A 776 -7.26 -17.72 -33.77
C GLY A 776 -7.95 -18.83 -34.56
N THR A 777 -7.52 -20.09 -34.43
CA THR A 777 -8.16 -21.24 -35.09
C THR A 777 -9.02 -22.00 -34.09
N LEU A 778 -10.28 -22.29 -34.44
CA LEU A 778 -11.20 -23.06 -33.60
C LEU A 778 -10.67 -24.48 -33.35
N VAL A 779 -10.53 -24.87 -32.09
CA VAL A 779 -10.11 -26.23 -31.67
C VAL A 779 -11.18 -26.98 -30.89
N GLY A 780 -12.22 -26.29 -30.40
CA GLY A 780 -13.35 -26.92 -29.71
C GLY A 780 -14.39 -25.92 -29.19
N THR A 781 -15.41 -26.44 -28.52
CA THR A 781 -16.52 -25.66 -27.94
C THR A 781 -16.87 -26.16 -26.55
N LEU A 782 -17.19 -25.24 -25.63
CA LEU A 782 -17.66 -25.55 -24.27
C LEU A 782 -19.20 -25.56 -24.26
N ASN A 783 -19.82 -26.73 -24.36
CA ASN A 783 -21.24 -26.86 -24.69
C ASN A 783 -22.10 -27.58 -23.65
N GLN A 784 -21.57 -27.84 -22.44
CA GLN A 784 -22.28 -28.52 -21.38
C GLN A 784 -22.56 -27.58 -20.21
N ALA A 785 -23.82 -27.55 -19.76
CA ALA A 785 -24.25 -26.84 -18.57
C ALA A 785 -23.67 -27.49 -17.29
N GLY A 786 -23.36 -26.68 -16.29
CA GLY A 786 -22.67 -27.09 -15.07
C GLY A 786 -21.15 -27.10 -15.24
N GLU A 787 -20.45 -27.62 -14.23
CA GLU A 787 -18.98 -27.69 -14.23
C GLU A 787 -18.47 -28.93 -14.96
N HIS A 788 -17.64 -28.72 -15.98
CA HIS A 788 -17.07 -29.79 -16.80
C HIS A 788 -15.58 -29.55 -17.06
N THR A 789 -14.88 -30.65 -17.36
CA THR A 789 -13.49 -30.62 -17.83
C THR A 789 -13.46 -31.05 -19.30
N TYR A 790 -13.12 -30.11 -20.17
CA TYR A 790 -13.04 -30.31 -21.61
C TYR A 790 -11.61 -30.63 -22.01
N ARG A 791 -11.41 -31.60 -22.90
CA ARG A 791 -10.11 -31.95 -23.47
C ARG A 791 -10.15 -31.77 -24.97
N LEU A 792 -9.27 -30.93 -25.49
CA LEU A 792 -9.21 -30.52 -26.88
C LEU A 792 -7.83 -30.83 -27.45
N GLU A 793 -7.77 -31.37 -28.65
CA GLU A 793 -6.49 -31.57 -29.34
C GLU A 793 -6.00 -30.25 -29.92
N VAL A 794 -4.71 -29.97 -29.73
CA VAL A 794 -4.02 -28.82 -30.32
C VAL A 794 -3.00 -29.33 -31.33
N PRO A 795 -3.30 -29.24 -32.63
CA PRO A 795 -2.40 -29.72 -33.68
C PRO A 795 -1.07 -28.97 -33.70
N PRO A 796 0.06 -29.65 -33.98
CA PRO A 796 1.37 -29.03 -34.16
C PRO A 796 1.40 -27.85 -35.13
N ALA A 797 0.57 -27.91 -36.17
CA ALA A 797 0.50 -26.89 -37.22
C ALA A 797 0.04 -25.51 -36.70
N LEU A 798 -0.65 -25.46 -35.55
CA LEU A 798 -1.10 -24.24 -34.89
C LEU A 798 0.00 -23.62 -34.02
N LEU A 799 1.03 -24.37 -33.64
CA LEU A 799 2.06 -23.98 -32.67
C LEU A 799 3.38 -23.69 -33.38
N ARG A 800 3.48 -22.52 -34.01
CA ARG A 800 4.66 -22.12 -34.82
C ARG A 800 5.71 -21.32 -34.04
N THR A 801 5.33 -20.83 -32.88
CA THR A 801 6.14 -20.01 -31.97
C THR A 801 6.29 -20.73 -30.64
N ASP A 802 7.19 -20.24 -29.78
CA ASP A 802 7.43 -20.72 -28.41
C ASP A 802 6.30 -20.35 -27.42
N THR A 803 5.29 -19.63 -27.91
CA THR A 803 4.07 -19.29 -27.17
C THR A 803 2.83 -19.51 -28.04
N ALA A 804 1.68 -19.71 -27.40
CA ALA A 804 0.37 -19.84 -28.03
C ALA A 804 -0.67 -18.99 -27.32
N VAL A 805 -1.62 -18.45 -28.08
CA VAL A 805 -2.78 -17.72 -27.54
C VAL A 805 -3.98 -18.64 -27.54
N ILE A 806 -4.53 -18.91 -26.37
CA ILE A 806 -5.79 -19.62 -26.17
C ILE A 806 -6.89 -18.59 -25.96
N THR A 807 -7.86 -18.51 -26.85
CA THR A 807 -9.00 -17.58 -26.74
C THR A 807 -10.26 -18.36 -26.37
N LEU A 808 -10.89 -17.97 -25.27
CA LEU A 808 -12.23 -18.38 -24.88
C LEU A 808 -13.20 -17.30 -25.37
N ARG A 809 -13.82 -17.55 -26.54
CA ARG A 809 -14.76 -16.63 -27.16
C ARG A 809 -16.19 -17.03 -26.80
N SER A 810 -16.90 -16.16 -26.10
CA SER A 810 -18.24 -16.44 -25.58
C SER A 810 -19.26 -15.40 -26.01
N ASP A 811 -20.46 -15.84 -26.36
CA ASP A 811 -21.64 -15.00 -26.25
C ASP A 811 -21.92 -14.74 -24.77
N THR A 812 -22.06 -13.47 -24.39
CA THR A 812 -22.22 -13.07 -22.98
C THR A 812 -23.68 -12.92 -22.58
N PHE A 813 -24.00 -13.18 -21.31
CA PHE A 813 -25.28 -12.89 -20.70
C PHE A 813 -25.15 -11.91 -19.52
N VAL A 814 -26.27 -11.32 -19.10
CA VAL A 814 -26.34 -10.49 -17.90
C VAL A 814 -27.13 -11.24 -16.84
N PRO A 815 -26.52 -11.61 -15.68
CA PRO A 815 -27.21 -12.40 -14.67
C PRO A 815 -28.50 -11.75 -14.17
N ALA A 816 -28.53 -10.42 -13.96
CA ALA A 816 -29.74 -9.73 -13.51
C ALA A 816 -30.92 -9.82 -14.49
N ASP A 817 -30.66 -10.04 -15.78
CA ASP A 817 -31.70 -10.15 -16.80
C ASP A 817 -32.23 -11.58 -16.92
N LEU A 818 -31.42 -12.59 -16.59
CA LEU A 818 -31.78 -14.02 -16.70
C LEU A 818 -32.09 -14.70 -15.36
N MET A 819 -31.65 -14.10 -14.24
CA MET A 819 -31.73 -14.66 -12.89
C MET A 819 -32.32 -13.59 -11.96
N PRO A 820 -33.66 -13.52 -11.77
CA PRO A 820 -34.35 -12.44 -11.08
C PRO A 820 -33.87 -12.06 -9.65
N PRO A 821 -33.28 -12.97 -8.85
CA PRO A 821 -32.67 -12.61 -7.56
C PRO A 821 -31.32 -11.89 -7.69
N SER A 822 -30.67 -11.90 -8.86
CA SER A 822 -29.33 -11.38 -9.06
C SER A 822 -29.34 -9.87 -9.34
N GLY A 823 -28.51 -9.12 -8.61
CA GLY A 823 -28.23 -7.71 -8.91
C GLY A 823 -27.08 -7.49 -9.90
N ASP A 824 -26.46 -8.56 -10.39
CA ASP A 824 -25.24 -8.49 -11.20
C ASP A 824 -25.55 -8.09 -12.66
N ARG A 825 -25.01 -6.94 -13.06
CA ARG A 825 -25.22 -6.32 -14.38
C ARG A 825 -24.06 -6.55 -15.36
N ARG A 826 -23.04 -7.33 -14.97
CA ARG A 826 -21.89 -7.63 -15.84
C ARG A 826 -22.29 -8.51 -17.02
N LYS A 827 -21.53 -8.44 -18.11
CA LYS A 827 -21.69 -9.27 -19.31
C LYS A 827 -20.78 -10.49 -19.22
N LEU A 828 -21.27 -11.59 -18.68
CA LEU A 828 -20.49 -12.78 -18.35
C LEU A 828 -20.57 -13.85 -19.46
N GLY A 829 -19.45 -14.53 -19.73
CA GLY A 829 -19.35 -15.70 -20.59
C GLY A 829 -19.30 -17.00 -19.78
N VAL A 830 -18.14 -17.64 -19.72
CA VAL A 830 -17.91 -18.89 -18.97
C VAL A 830 -17.14 -18.64 -17.67
N TRP A 831 -17.38 -19.47 -16.64
CA TRP A 831 -16.67 -19.37 -15.37
C TRP A 831 -15.54 -20.39 -15.31
N VAL A 832 -14.30 -19.93 -15.43
CA VAL A 832 -13.13 -20.79 -15.63
C VAL A 832 -12.39 -21.02 -14.32
N THR A 833 -12.05 -22.28 -14.06
CA THR A 833 -11.25 -22.69 -12.89
C THR A 833 -9.77 -22.78 -13.27
N TYR A 834 -9.44 -23.50 -14.35
CA TYR A 834 -8.08 -23.58 -14.86
C TYR A 834 -8.03 -23.95 -16.34
N VAL A 835 -6.87 -23.67 -16.94
CA VAL A 835 -6.44 -24.17 -18.25
C VAL A 835 -5.14 -24.96 -18.05
N GLN A 836 -5.03 -26.14 -18.63
CA GLN A 836 -3.87 -27.02 -18.53
C GLN A 836 -3.40 -27.41 -19.93
N MET A 837 -2.09 -27.45 -20.10
CA MET A 837 -1.41 -27.85 -21.34
C MET A 837 -0.49 -29.02 -21.04
N GLU A 838 -0.57 -30.06 -21.86
CA GLU A 838 0.30 -31.23 -21.76
C GLU A 838 0.63 -31.79 -23.14
N PRO A 839 1.81 -32.41 -23.35
CA PRO A 839 2.15 -33.02 -24.65
C PRO A 839 1.14 -34.12 -25.00
N ALA A 840 0.74 -34.23 -26.26
CA ALA A 840 -0.29 -35.18 -26.70
C ALA A 840 0.06 -36.66 -26.40
N ASP A 841 1.35 -37.00 -26.38
CA ASP A 841 1.84 -38.36 -26.10
C ASP A 841 1.94 -38.70 -24.59
N SER A 842 1.38 -37.84 -23.75
CA SER A 842 1.36 -38.01 -22.29
C SER A 842 0.59 -39.26 -21.85
N ILE A 843 1.29 -40.25 -21.26
CA ILE A 843 0.67 -41.49 -20.75
C ILE A 843 0.46 -41.41 -19.23
N GLY A 844 -0.79 -41.44 -18.79
CA GLY A 844 -1.19 -41.58 -17.38
C GLY A 844 -1.44 -40.26 -16.62
N PRO A 845 -2.14 -40.32 -15.47
CA PRO A 845 -2.49 -39.14 -14.68
C PRO A 845 -1.27 -38.65 -13.88
N GLN A 846 -0.42 -37.83 -14.50
CA GLN A 846 0.61 -37.07 -13.81
C GLN A 846 0.07 -35.65 -13.52
N GLU A 847 0.26 -35.18 -12.28
CA GLU A 847 -0.24 -33.87 -11.85
C GLU A 847 0.52 -32.75 -12.59
N ALA A 848 -0.21 -31.82 -13.21
CA ALA A 848 0.38 -30.69 -13.89
C ALA A 848 0.89 -29.65 -12.89
N GLU A 849 2.12 -29.19 -13.09
CA GLU A 849 2.73 -28.17 -12.23
C GLU A 849 2.05 -26.81 -12.46
N PRO A 850 1.88 -25.97 -11.42
CA PRO A 850 1.42 -24.61 -11.62
C PRO A 850 2.38 -23.82 -12.53
N LEU A 851 1.86 -23.18 -13.57
CA LEU A 851 2.67 -22.28 -14.38
C LEU A 851 2.99 -21.02 -13.57
N THR A 852 4.28 -20.72 -13.43
CA THR A 852 4.82 -19.52 -12.76
C THR A 852 5.77 -18.80 -13.72
N GLY A 853 6.15 -17.55 -13.42
CA GLY A 853 6.88 -16.68 -14.34
C GLY A 853 5.95 -15.70 -15.07
N HIS A 854 6.38 -15.18 -16.21
CA HIS A 854 5.59 -14.23 -17.01
C HIS A 854 5.84 -14.37 -18.52
N ILE A 855 4.98 -13.72 -19.30
CA ILE A 855 5.18 -13.55 -20.75
C ILE A 855 5.72 -12.15 -21.00
N GLU A 856 6.91 -12.08 -21.59
CA GLU A 856 7.53 -10.82 -22.01
C GLU A 856 7.25 -10.61 -23.51
N ALA A 857 6.90 -9.38 -23.87
CA ALA A 857 6.81 -8.99 -25.27
C ALA A 857 8.22 -8.78 -25.82
N VAL A 858 8.51 -9.33 -27.00
CA VAL A 858 9.79 -9.14 -27.68
C VAL A 858 9.60 -8.05 -28.74
N VAL A 859 10.30 -6.94 -28.54
CA VAL A 859 10.28 -5.77 -29.41
C VAL A 859 11.61 -5.65 -30.16
N ASP A 860 11.54 -5.44 -31.47
CA ASP A 860 12.74 -5.14 -32.27
C ASP A 860 13.10 -3.65 -32.15
N TYR A 861 13.97 -3.32 -31.20
CA TYR A 861 14.44 -1.95 -30.98
C TYR A 861 15.24 -1.36 -32.15
N ARG A 862 15.67 -2.16 -33.14
CA ARG A 862 16.26 -1.62 -34.37
C ARG A 862 15.21 -0.88 -35.20
N ARG A 863 13.98 -1.41 -35.24
CA ARG A 863 12.84 -0.75 -35.89
C ARG A 863 12.40 0.49 -35.12
N LEU A 864 12.54 0.50 -33.79
CA LEU A 864 12.32 1.71 -33.00
C LEU A 864 13.16 2.88 -33.54
N ARG A 865 14.46 2.66 -33.76
CA ARG A 865 15.39 3.69 -34.24
C ARG A 865 15.24 4.04 -35.73
N ALA A 866 14.94 3.04 -36.57
CA ALA A 866 14.91 3.23 -38.02
C ALA A 866 13.54 3.69 -38.56
N GLU A 867 12.46 3.16 -37.97
CA GLU A 867 11.10 3.26 -38.52
C GLU A 867 10.17 4.05 -37.60
N TRP A 868 10.13 3.70 -36.31
CA TRP A 868 9.10 4.16 -35.39
C TRP A 868 9.38 5.51 -34.73
N SER A 869 10.57 6.08 -34.94
CA SER A 869 10.95 7.38 -34.40
C SER A 869 11.23 8.42 -35.48
N ARG A 870 10.92 9.68 -35.17
CA ARG A 870 11.26 10.85 -36.00
C ARG A 870 11.72 12.02 -35.15
N HIS A 871 12.78 12.69 -35.59
CA HIS A 871 13.17 13.98 -35.06
C HIS A 871 12.06 15.01 -35.26
N TYR A 872 11.88 15.86 -34.25
CA TYR A 872 11.03 17.04 -34.33
C TYR A 872 11.68 18.17 -33.54
N GLY A 873 12.18 19.19 -34.25
CA GLY A 873 13.07 20.20 -33.65
C GLY A 873 14.32 19.53 -33.06
N LYS A 874 14.56 19.72 -31.76
CA LYS A 874 15.66 19.07 -31.00
C LYS A 874 15.25 17.77 -30.32
N GLY A 875 13.97 17.42 -30.31
CA GLY A 875 13.45 16.23 -29.65
C GLY A 875 12.99 15.16 -30.63
N TRP A 876 12.18 14.25 -30.12
CA TRP A 876 11.76 13.06 -30.83
C TRP A 876 10.28 12.74 -30.62
N THR A 877 9.66 12.21 -31.66
CA THR A 877 8.38 11.52 -31.58
C THR A 877 8.64 10.03 -31.80
N VAL A 878 8.01 9.17 -31.02
CA VAL A 878 8.07 7.72 -31.15
C VAL A 878 6.65 7.17 -31.23
N PHE A 879 6.35 6.44 -32.30
CA PHE A 879 5.05 5.83 -32.53
C PHE A 879 5.17 4.32 -32.70
N TYR A 880 4.75 3.56 -31.69
CA TYR A 880 4.69 2.11 -31.76
C TYR A 880 3.41 1.67 -32.51
N PRO A 881 3.50 1.11 -33.72
CA PRO A 881 2.34 0.89 -34.59
C PRO A 881 1.57 -0.38 -34.19
N ALA A 882 1.17 -0.47 -32.93
CA ALA A 882 0.36 -1.55 -32.39
C ALA A 882 -0.92 -0.99 -31.79
N THR A 883 -1.97 -1.82 -31.77
CA THR A 883 -3.24 -1.47 -31.12
C THR A 883 -3.24 -1.92 -29.66
N ARG A 884 -4.31 -1.60 -28.92
CA ARG A 884 -4.53 -2.04 -27.53
C ARG A 884 -4.38 -3.56 -27.32
N ARG A 885 -4.61 -4.38 -28.36
CA ARG A 885 -4.44 -5.85 -28.29
C ARG A 885 -2.98 -6.30 -28.13
N SER A 886 -2.02 -5.40 -28.35
CA SER A 886 -0.58 -5.68 -28.29
C SER A 886 0.14 -4.68 -27.40
N ILE A 887 -0.56 -4.19 -26.36
CA ILE A 887 -0.09 -3.14 -25.46
C ILE A 887 1.15 -3.55 -24.66
N GLN A 888 1.40 -4.84 -24.44
CA GLN A 888 2.62 -5.30 -23.75
C GLN A 888 3.88 -4.88 -24.51
N GLY A 889 3.85 -4.88 -25.84
CA GLY A 889 4.97 -4.37 -26.63
C GLY A 889 5.17 -2.86 -26.46
N TYR A 890 4.10 -2.11 -26.19
CA TYR A 890 4.20 -0.69 -25.86
C TYR A 890 4.85 -0.47 -24.49
N TYR A 891 4.54 -1.31 -23.49
CA TYR A 891 5.22 -1.28 -22.18
C TYR A 891 6.73 -1.45 -22.34
N GLU A 892 7.16 -2.39 -23.18
CA GLU A 892 8.58 -2.62 -23.47
C GLU A 892 9.24 -1.44 -24.20
N VAL A 893 8.53 -0.78 -25.11
CA VAL A 893 9.03 0.45 -25.75
C VAL A 893 9.26 1.55 -24.70
N VAL A 894 8.32 1.74 -23.77
CA VAL A 894 8.44 2.74 -22.70
C VAL A 894 9.57 2.39 -21.73
N ARG A 895 9.66 1.13 -21.30
CA ARG A 895 10.76 0.61 -20.46
C ARG A 895 12.11 0.85 -21.12
N TYR A 896 12.25 0.44 -22.38
CA TYR A 896 13.51 0.59 -23.14
C TYR A 896 13.90 2.06 -23.28
N LEU A 897 12.98 2.94 -23.70
CA LEU A 897 13.28 4.38 -23.82
C LEU A 897 13.66 5.02 -22.48
N THR A 898 13.18 4.50 -21.36
CA THR A 898 13.52 5.05 -20.03
C THR A 898 15.00 4.85 -19.70
N TYR A 899 15.53 3.65 -19.95
CA TYR A 899 16.89 3.23 -19.58
C TYR A 899 17.91 3.21 -20.75
N HIS A 900 17.45 3.38 -21.98
CA HIS A 900 18.25 3.37 -23.21
C HIS A 900 17.82 4.49 -24.17
N LEU A 901 17.55 5.67 -23.63
CA LEU A 901 17.23 6.85 -24.42
C LEU A 901 18.42 7.29 -25.29
N SER A 902 19.65 7.07 -24.79
CA SER A 902 20.89 7.38 -25.50
C SER A 902 21.10 6.53 -26.77
N ASP A 903 20.45 5.37 -26.86
CA ASP A 903 20.45 4.54 -28.08
C ASP A 903 19.63 5.20 -29.21
N LEU A 904 18.63 6.01 -28.87
CA LEU A 904 17.85 6.79 -29.84
C LEU A 904 18.65 7.99 -30.33
N ASP A 905 19.29 8.72 -29.40
CA ASP A 905 20.11 9.89 -29.67
C ASP A 905 21.18 10.03 -28.58
N PRO A 906 22.49 9.97 -28.91
CA PRO A 906 23.58 10.05 -27.93
C PRO A 906 23.62 11.36 -27.11
N ALA A 907 22.92 12.41 -27.52
CA ALA A 907 22.78 13.65 -26.76
C ALA A 907 21.74 13.54 -25.62
N LEU A 908 20.85 12.56 -25.69
CA LEU A 908 19.90 12.24 -24.63
C LEU A 908 20.57 11.34 -23.58
N HIS A 909 20.02 11.33 -22.37
CA HIS A 909 20.56 10.55 -21.26
C HIS A 909 19.57 9.53 -20.74
N ASP A 910 20.15 8.42 -20.25
CA ASP A 910 19.44 7.29 -19.65
C ASP A 910 19.10 7.54 -18.18
N ALA A 911 18.03 6.90 -17.71
CA ALA A 911 17.72 6.84 -16.28
C ALA A 911 18.77 6.02 -15.51
N ILE A 912 18.88 6.28 -14.21
CA ILE A 912 19.60 5.38 -13.29
C ILE A 912 18.77 4.08 -13.16
N PRO A 913 19.33 2.90 -13.50
CA PRO A 913 18.59 1.63 -13.50
C PRO A 913 18.39 1.11 -12.08
N VAL A 914 17.39 1.65 -11.38
CA VAL A 914 17.02 1.24 -10.02
C VAL A 914 15.97 0.12 -10.02
N ASP A 915 15.21 -0.01 -11.11
CA ASP A 915 14.16 -1.00 -11.26
C ASP A 915 13.83 -1.15 -12.73
N ASP A 916 14.09 -2.29 -13.35
CA ASP A 916 13.91 -2.52 -14.80
C ASP A 916 13.40 -3.94 -15.11
N ALA A 917 12.92 -4.66 -14.09
CA ALA A 917 12.62 -6.09 -14.15
C ALA A 917 11.15 -6.38 -13.77
N TRP A 918 10.50 -7.23 -14.56
CA TRP A 918 9.13 -7.68 -14.32
C TRP A 918 9.07 -8.80 -13.26
N ASP A 919 9.27 -8.46 -11.98
CA ASP A 919 9.35 -9.43 -10.89
C ASP A 919 8.38 -9.17 -9.71
N GLY A 920 7.56 -8.11 -9.79
CA GLY A 920 6.63 -7.72 -8.73
C GLY A 920 7.29 -7.03 -7.54
N ILE A 921 8.55 -6.61 -7.64
CA ILE A 921 9.31 -5.90 -6.62
C ILE A 921 9.50 -4.45 -7.03
N TYR A 922 8.83 -3.55 -6.33
CA TYR A 922 8.78 -2.16 -6.72
C TYR A 922 9.95 -1.35 -6.14
N GLY A 923 10.71 -0.70 -7.01
CA GLY A 923 11.81 0.21 -6.67
C GLY A 923 11.44 1.68 -6.86
N ALA A 924 11.99 2.57 -6.03
CA ALA A 924 11.89 4.01 -6.19
C ALA A 924 13.25 4.68 -5.95
N LEU A 925 13.73 5.47 -6.91
CA LEU A 925 14.90 6.32 -6.72
C LEU A 925 14.51 7.55 -5.89
N LEU A 926 15.22 7.74 -4.79
CA LEU A 926 15.12 8.89 -3.91
C LEU A 926 16.43 9.68 -3.96
N THR A 927 16.42 10.94 -3.54
CA THR A 927 17.65 11.75 -3.50
C THR A 927 18.74 11.16 -2.62
N ARG A 928 18.41 10.32 -1.63
CA ARG A 928 19.37 9.73 -0.68
C ARG A 928 19.65 8.24 -0.91
N GLY A 929 18.97 7.58 -1.84
CA GLY A 929 19.08 6.14 -1.99
C GLY A 929 17.96 5.51 -2.81
N ILE A 930 17.81 4.19 -2.70
CA ILE A 930 16.77 3.42 -3.39
C ILE A 930 15.86 2.77 -2.34
N LEU A 931 14.56 2.93 -2.48
CA LEU A 931 13.57 2.22 -1.68
C LEU A 931 12.99 1.06 -2.47
N TYR A 932 12.92 -0.12 -1.87
CA TYR A 932 12.28 -1.30 -2.44
C TYR A 932 11.12 -1.78 -1.57
N TYR A 933 10.07 -2.27 -2.23
CA TYR A 933 8.94 -2.94 -1.60
C TYR A 933 8.71 -4.31 -2.23
N ASN A 934 8.75 -5.34 -1.39
CA ASN A 934 8.42 -6.71 -1.77
C ASN A 934 7.05 -7.08 -1.20
N PRO A 935 5.97 -7.05 -2.01
CA PRO A 935 4.65 -7.52 -1.58
C PRO A 935 4.52 -9.05 -1.57
N THR A 936 5.51 -9.77 -2.13
CA THR A 936 5.43 -11.21 -2.37
C THR A 936 5.75 -12.01 -1.11
N MET A 937 5.48 -13.32 -1.17
CA MET A 937 5.81 -14.27 -0.12
C MET A 937 7.23 -14.85 -0.26
N GLN A 938 8.01 -14.40 -1.24
CA GLN A 938 9.33 -14.93 -1.55
C GLN A 938 10.41 -13.90 -1.27
N THR A 939 11.55 -14.36 -0.76
CA THR A 939 12.74 -13.52 -0.65
C THR A 939 13.31 -13.29 -2.04
N VAL A 940 13.65 -12.05 -2.38
CA VAL A 940 14.27 -11.70 -3.66
C VAL A 940 15.68 -11.17 -3.41
N ALA A 941 16.67 -11.73 -4.10
CA ALA A 941 18.03 -11.20 -4.12
C ALA A 941 18.23 -10.36 -5.39
N ARG A 942 18.59 -9.08 -5.24
CA ARG A 942 18.86 -8.17 -6.35
C ARG A 942 20.32 -7.71 -6.35
N ASN A 943 20.93 -7.74 -7.54
CA ASN A 943 22.23 -7.15 -7.81
C ASN A 943 22.02 -5.82 -8.54
N ILE A 944 22.30 -4.73 -7.86
CA ILE A 944 22.07 -3.37 -8.35
C ILE A 944 23.41 -2.82 -8.86
N VAL A 945 23.48 -2.53 -10.15
CA VAL A 945 24.66 -1.95 -10.81
C VAL A 945 24.31 -0.55 -11.27
N LEU A 946 24.90 0.46 -10.63
CA LEU A 946 24.61 1.87 -10.88
C LEU A 946 25.71 2.50 -11.75
N PRO A 947 25.44 2.91 -13.00
CA PRO A 947 26.46 3.53 -13.85
C PRO A 947 26.93 4.87 -13.26
N PRO A 948 28.21 5.06 -12.91
CA PRO A 948 28.69 6.31 -12.29
C PRO A 948 28.46 7.55 -13.17
N ALA A 949 28.41 7.38 -14.50
CA ALA A 949 28.17 8.46 -15.44
C ALA A 949 26.72 8.99 -15.39
N ALA A 950 25.73 8.14 -15.08
CA ALA A 950 24.32 8.52 -15.04
C ALA A 950 24.04 9.63 -14.01
N PHE A 951 24.72 9.59 -12.85
CA PHE A 951 24.59 10.58 -11.78
C PHE A 951 24.93 12.02 -12.21
N ARG A 952 25.64 12.23 -13.32
CA ARG A 952 25.93 13.60 -13.82
C ARG A 952 24.66 14.35 -14.22
N ASN A 953 23.63 13.62 -14.64
CA ASN A 953 22.34 14.18 -15.05
C ASN A 953 21.35 14.33 -13.88
N TYR A 954 21.71 13.82 -12.69
CA TYR A 954 20.89 13.84 -11.48
C TYR A 954 21.66 14.47 -10.31
N PRO A 955 22.05 15.76 -10.38
CA PRO A 955 22.83 16.42 -9.33
C PRO A 955 22.13 16.48 -7.96
N GLN A 956 20.80 16.32 -7.94
CA GLN A 956 19.99 16.22 -6.74
C GLN A 956 20.14 14.88 -5.99
N VAL A 957 20.66 13.84 -6.65
CA VAL A 957 20.86 12.50 -6.06
C VAL A 957 22.24 12.44 -5.44
N VAL A 958 22.31 12.03 -4.18
CA VAL A 958 23.56 11.77 -3.48
C VAL A 958 24.33 10.69 -4.23
N ARG A 959 25.57 11.01 -4.62
CA ARG A 959 26.45 10.05 -5.27
C ARG A 959 26.94 9.01 -4.25
N PRO A 960 26.72 7.70 -4.46
CA PRO A 960 27.12 6.69 -3.51
C PRO A 960 28.64 6.47 -3.51
N SER A 961 29.16 5.96 -2.38
CA SER A 961 30.57 5.59 -2.23
C SER A 961 30.96 4.33 -3.01
N ARG A 962 29.97 3.49 -3.35
CA ARG A 962 30.09 2.30 -4.20
C ARG A 962 28.94 2.24 -5.20
N PHE A 963 29.14 1.55 -6.31
CA PHE A 963 28.19 1.50 -7.43
C PHE A 963 27.59 0.10 -7.66
N ASN A 964 27.98 -0.88 -6.86
CA ASN A 964 27.45 -2.24 -6.91
C ASN A 964 26.91 -2.61 -5.53
N PHE A 965 25.67 -3.11 -5.49
CA PHE A 965 25.01 -3.54 -4.27
C PHE A 965 24.39 -4.92 -4.48
N THR A 966 24.55 -5.82 -3.51
CA THR A 966 23.76 -7.05 -3.42
C THR A 966 22.81 -6.87 -2.25
N VAL A 967 21.51 -6.97 -2.52
CA VAL A 967 20.45 -6.69 -1.56
C VAL A 967 19.49 -7.86 -1.53
N THR A 968 19.24 -8.37 -0.33
CA THR A 968 18.18 -9.35 -0.07
C THR A 968 16.95 -8.59 0.42
N ILE A 969 15.83 -8.76 -0.26
CA ILE A 969 14.56 -8.10 0.04
C ILE A 969 13.60 -9.19 0.53
N ASP A 970 13.36 -9.21 1.83
CA ASP A 970 12.54 -10.23 2.48
C ASP A 970 11.07 -10.18 2.02
N PRO A 971 10.33 -11.30 2.13
CA PRO A 971 8.89 -11.32 1.88
C PRO A 971 8.16 -10.27 2.69
N GLN A 972 7.16 -9.62 2.10
CA GLN A 972 6.32 -8.63 2.78
C GLN A 972 7.16 -7.63 3.60
N SER A 973 8.12 -6.99 2.92
CA SER A 973 9.07 -6.08 3.55
C SER A 973 9.36 -4.83 2.71
N ILE A 974 9.90 -3.81 3.38
CA ILE A 974 10.50 -2.64 2.76
C ILE A 974 12.00 -2.67 3.05
N THR A 975 12.81 -2.39 2.04
CA THR A 975 14.26 -2.27 2.16
C THR A 975 14.73 -0.94 1.59
N PHE A 976 15.60 -0.24 2.32
CA PHE A 976 16.23 0.99 1.85
C PHE A 976 17.72 0.78 1.62
N VAL A 977 18.20 1.17 0.45
CA VAL A 977 19.60 1.13 0.03
C VAL A 977 20.14 2.56 0.05
N PRO A 978 20.78 3.00 1.14
CA PRO A 978 21.28 4.37 1.26
C PRO A 978 22.51 4.59 0.36
N PHE A 979 22.60 5.79 -0.21
CA PHE A 979 23.79 6.29 -0.89
C PHE A 979 24.71 7.09 0.04
N ASP A 980 24.16 7.54 1.17
CA ASP A 980 24.90 8.13 2.28
C ASP A 980 25.18 7.11 3.40
N ALA A 981 25.74 7.57 4.52
CA ALA A 981 26.01 6.72 5.66
C ALA A 981 24.68 6.19 6.25
N PRO A 982 24.48 4.85 6.31
CA PRO A 982 23.25 4.28 6.84
C PRO A 982 23.08 4.63 8.33
N VAL A 983 21.83 4.80 8.73
CA VAL A 983 21.47 4.77 10.16
C VAL A 983 21.70 3.35 10.69
N GLN A 984 22.34 3.22 11.85
CA GLN A 984 22.66 1.96 12.49
C GLN A 984 22.20 1.95 13.94
N GLU A 985 21.64 0.82 14.35
CA GLU A 985 21.27 0.50 15.72
C GLU A 985 21.95 -0.81 16.11
N LEU A 986 22.69 -0.78 17.22
CA LEU A 986 23.42 -1.92 17.76
C LEU A 986 22.82 -2.28 19.12
N LEU A 987 22.14 -3.42 19.21
CA LEU A 987 21.59 -3.95 20.45
C LEU A 987 22.59 -4.91 21.10
N LEU A 988 23.00 -4.58 22.33
CA LEU A 988 23.95 -5.33 23.14
C LEU A 988 23.23 -5.80 24.41
N GLN A 989 22.96 -7.10 24.49
CA GLN A 989 22.27 -7.72 25.62
C GLN A 989 23.26 -8.01 26.75
N CYS A 990 22.97 -7.56 27.98
CA CYS A 990 23.91 -7.62 29.11
C CYS A 990 24.21 -9.06 29.54
N GLU A 991 23.29 -10.00 29.39
CA GLU A 991 23.53 -11.42 29.69
C GLU A 991 24.60 -12.05 28.80
N LYS A 992 24.88 -11.45 27.63
CA LYS A 992 25.85 -11.93 26.66
C LYS A 992 27.19 -11.19 26.74
N PHE A 993 27.37 -10.34 27.75
CA PHE A 993 28.64 -9.64 27.96
C PHE A 993 29.74 -10.64 28.31
N THR A 994 30.93 -10.42 27.75
CA THR A 994 32.06 -11.36 27.89
C THR A 994 32.88 -11.13 29.17
N GLU A 995 32.74 -9.97 29.80
CA GLU A 995 33.50 -9.55 30.98
C GLU A 995 32.56 -9.43 32.19
N LEU A 996 32.03 -10.57 32.67
CA LEU A 996 31.12 -10.64 33.83
C LEU A 996 31.83 -10.90 35.17
N GLY A 997 33.12 -11.28 35.14
CA GLY A 997 33.83 -11.72 36.35
C GLY A 997 33.18 -12.96 36.98
N SER A 998 32.75 -12.86 38.23
CA SER A 998 32.00 -13.93 38.94
C SER A 998 30.48 -13.79 38.85
N LEU A 999 29.97 -12.73 38.21
CA LEU A 999 28.54 -12.49 38.06
C LEU A 999 27.94 -13.48 37.05
N ARG A 1000 26.65 -13.77 37.21
CA ARG A 1000 25.93 -14.69 36.32
C ARG A 1000 24.66 -14.01 35.80
N PRO A 1001 24.27 -14.26 34.54
CA PRO A 1001 22.98 -13.84 34.05
C PRO A 1001 21.81 -14.48 34.82
N GLU A 1002 20.76 -13.71 35.03
CA GLU A 1002 19.53 -14.09 35.75
C GLU A 1002 18.30 -13.86 34.87
N GLU A 1003 17.16 -14.45 35.22
CA GLU A 1003 15.89 -14.35 34.48
C GLU A 1003 14.90 -13.48 35.26
N GLY A 1004 14.38 -12.42 34.64
CA GLY A 1004 13.29 -11.60 35.18
C GLY A 1004 12.29 -11.21 34.10
N ARG A 1005 11.00 -11.20 34.44
CA ARG A 1005 9.92 -11.05 33.45
C ARG A 1005 9.79 -9.64 32.89
N GLU A 1006 10.32 -8.67 33.62
CA GLU A 1006 10.37 -7.27 33.26
C GLU A 1006 11.55 -6.91 32.34
N PHE A 1007 12.47 -7.85 32.07
CA PHE A 1007 13.69 -7.68 31.25
C PHE A 1007 13.58 -8.41 29.91
N ASN A 1008 14.49 -8.12 28.97
CA ASN A 1008 14.41 -8.62 27.60
C ASN A 1008 15.58 -9.55 27.25
N PRO A 1009 15.33 -10.76 26.71
CA PRO A 1009 14.03 -11.41 26.47
C PRO A 1009 13.51 -12.15 27.73
N PRO A 1010 12.22 -12.17 28.07
CA PRO A 1010 11.71 -12.66 29.37
C PRO A 1010 11.72 -14.19 29.59
N ASP A 1011 12.20 -14.97 28.62
CA ASP A 1011 12.12 -16.44 28.64
C ASP A 1011 13.51 -17.11 28.67
N ALA A 1012 14.56 -16.34 29.00
CA ALA A 1012 15.94 -16.76 29.15
C ALA A 1012 16.61 -15.88 30.21
N PRO A 1013 17.84 -16.20 30.69
CA PRO A 1013 18.64 -15.21 31.38
C PRO A 1013 18.75 -13.95 30.50
N ASN A 1014 18.45 -12.79 31.09
CA ASN A 1014 18.13 -11.56 30.36
C ASN A 1014 18.46 -10.29 31.14
N TYR A 1015 19.04 -10.44 32.33
CA TYR A 1015 19.70 -9.35 33.03
C TYR A 1015 20.91 -9.86 33.79
N VAL A 1016 21.77 -8.94 34.21
CA VAL A 1016 22.89 -9.23 35.10
C VAL A 1016 22.78 -8.32 36.33
N HIS A 1017 22.81 -8.93 37.52
CA HIS A 1017 22.87 -8.18 38.78
C HIS A 1017 24.30 -7.69 39.05
N ILE A 1018 24.50 -6.38 39.02
CA ILE A 1018 25.77 -5.69 39.24
C ILE A 1018 25.80 -5.15 40.68
N PRO A 1019 26.68 -5.65 41.56
CA PRO A 1019 26.77 -5.14 42.93
C PRO A 1019 27.27 -3.69 42.95
N ALA A 1020 27.01 -2.96 44.03
CA ALA A 1020 27.46 -1.57 44.18
C ALA A 1020 28.98 -1.41 43.94
N GLY A 1021 29.35 -0.50 43.04
CA GLY A 1021 30.72 -0.29 42.58
C GLY A 1021 31.28 -1.36 41.61
N GLY A 1022 30.49 -2.37 41.26
CA GLY A 1022 30.81 -3.40 40.28
C GLY A 1022 30.68 -2.92 38.83
N ALA A 1023 31.14 -3.75 37.89
CA ALA A 1023 31.15 -3.46 36.45
C ALA A 1023 30.94 -4.74 35.64
N ILE A 1024 30.31 -4.59 34.47
CA ILE A 1024 30.27 -5.60 33.41
C ILE A 1024 30.74 -4.98 32.10
N GLY A 1025 31.31 -5.77 31.20
CA GLY A 1025 31.83 -5.26 29.93
C GLY A 1025 31.77 -6.25 28.77
N THR A 1026 31.89 -5.72 27.56
CA THR A 1026 31.95 -6.52 26.32
C THR A 1026 32.71 -5.76 25.22
N ARG A 1027 32.99 -6.45 24.12
CA ARG A 1027 33.51 -5.85 22.88
C ARG A 1027 32.49 -6.04 21.76
N PHE A 1028 32.36 -5.04 20.91
CA PHE A 1028 31.42 -5.05 19.79
C PHE A 1028 32.05 -4.48 18.52
N GLN A 1029 31.53 -4.90 17.37
CA GLN A 1029 31.95 -4.40 16.05
C GLN A 1029 31.07 -3.21 15.65
N CYS A 1030 31.69 -2.10 15.26
CA CYS A 1030 31.05 -0.99 14.58
C CYS A 1030 31.44 -1.03 13.10
N GLU A 1031 30.45 -1.06 12.21
CA GLU A 1031 30.68 -1.09 10.76
C GLU A 1031 30.57 0.29 10.13
N VAL A 1032 29.74 1.16 10.71
CA VAL A 1032 29.41 2.47 10.17
C VAL A 1032 30.04 3.54 11.07
N PRO A 1033 31.12 4.21 10.65
CA PRO A 1033 31.68 5.31 11.42
C PRO A 1033 30.63 6.40 11.61
N GLY A 1034 30.52 6.97 12.80
CA GLY A 1034 29.53 8.00 13.06
C GLY A 1034 29.37 8.39 14.52
N ARG A 1035 28.42 9.30 14.74
CA ARG A 1035 28.00 9.69 16.09
C ARG A 1035 26.83 8.81 16.53
N TYR A 1036 26.99 8.16 17.68
CA TYR A 1036 25.99 7.27 18.27
C TYR A 1036 25.52 7.84 19.60
N VAL A 1037 24.21 7.85 19.81
CA VAL A 1037 23.60 8.04 21.12
C VAL A 1037 23.55 6.68 21.81
N VAL A 1038 23.94 6.64 23.08
CA VAL A 1038 24.00 5.42 23.88
C VAL A 1038 22.83 5.42 24.84
N PHE A 1039 21.93 4.45 24.65
CA PHE A 1039 20.79 4.19 25.51
C PHE A 1039 21.03 2.92 26.30
N TYR A 1040 20.59 2.85 27.55
CA TYR A 1040 20.73 1.65 28.35
C TYR A 1040 19.54 1.49 29.30
N ARG A 1041 19.28 0.27 29.74
CA ARG A 1041 18.26 0.00 30.76
C ARG A 1041 18.87 -0.71 31.95
N THR A 1042 18.83 -0.03 33.09
CA THR A 1042 19.24 -0.56 34.39
C THR A 1042 18.21 -0.20 35.45
N LEU A 1043 17.89 -1.15 36.33
CA LEU A 1043 16.92 -0.96 37.41
C LEU A 1043 17.61 -1.08 38.78
N HIS A 1044 17.13 -0.32 39.76
CA HIS A 1044 17.41 -0.55 41.17
C HIS A 1044 16.07 -0.67 41.89
N ARG A 1045 15.82 -1.82 42.52
CA ARG A 1045 14.53 -2.12 43.18
C ARG A 1045 13.33 -1.89 42.25
N GLY A 1046 13.44 -2.35 41.01
CA GLY A 1046 12.38 -2.26 39.99
C GLY A 1046 12.14 -0.85 39.41
N ARG A 1047 12.97 0.14 39.74
CA ARG A 1047 12.86 1.51 39.19
C ARG A 1047 14.10 1.85 38.37
N SER A 1048 13.93 2.67 37.32
CA SER A 1048 15.07 3.15 36.52
C SER A 1048 16.14 3.77 37.42
N ALA A 1049 17.39 3.37 37.21
CA ALA A 1049 18.54 3.83 37.96
C ALA A 1049 19.72 4.06 37.01
N ARG A 1050 20.51 5.11 37.26
CA ARG A 1050 21.63 5.49 36.39
C ARG A 1050 22.85 4.59 36.61
N ALA A 1051 23.50 4.24 35.51
CA ALA A 1051 24.81 3.59 35.46
C ALA A 1051 25.86 4.55 34.86
N GLU A 1052 27.13 4.33 35.15
CA GLU A 1052 28.21 4.95 34.38
C GLU A 1052 28.52 4.06 33.16
N VAL A 1053 28.36 4.61 31.96
CA VAL A 1053 28.67 3.92 30.70
C VAL A 1053 30.01 4.41 30.17
N ARG A 1054 30.91 3.49 29.83
CA ARG A 1054 32.20 3.80 29.21
C ARG A 1054 32.33 3.11 27.86
N ILE A 1055 32.89 3.81 26.89
CA ILE A 1055 33.25 3.28 25.58
C ILE A 1055 34.74 3.52 25.37
N ASP A 1056 35.49 2.49 25.00
CA ASP A 1056 36.96 2.51 24.85
C ASP A 1056 37.67 3.09 26.10
N GLY A 1057 37.15 2.74 27.28
CA GLY A 1057 37.66 3.19 28.59
C GLY A 1057 37.27 4.62 28.98
N LEU A 1058 36.64 5.39 28.08
CA LEU A 1058 36.23 6.77 28.30
C LEU A 1058 34.75 6.85 28.71
N PRO A 1059 34.39 7.65 29.74
CA PRO A 1059 32.99 7.85 30.10
C PRO A 1059 32.23 8.57 28.98
N VAL A 1060 31.05 8.04 28.65
CA VAL A 1060 30.12 8.70 27.71
C VAL A 1060 29.66 10.01 28.35
N ARG A 1061 29.75 11.12 27.60
CA ARG A 1061 29.43 12.45 28.14
C ARG A 1061 27.93 12.58 28.41
N ASN A 1062 27.57 12.65 29.69
CA ASN A 1062 26.21 12.94 30.15
C ASN A 1062 25.67 14.21 29.47
N MET A 1063 24.55 14.09 28.74
CA MET A 1063 23.65 15.20 28.52
C MET A 1063 22.51 15.13 29.55
N PRO A 1064 21.96 16.26 30.00
CA PRO A 1064 20.65 16.22 30.66
C PRO A 1064 19.65 15.56 29.69
N PRO A 1065 18.72 14.73 30.20
CA PRO A 1065 17.74 14.07 29.34
C PRO A 1065 17.00 15.11 28.51
N ALA A 1066 17.03 14.95 27.18
CA ALA A 1066 16.31 15.83 26.27
C ALA A 1066 14.84 15.40 26.21
N MET A 1067 14.05 15.62 27.26
CA MET A 1067 12.64 15.18 27.25
C MET A 1067 11.67 16.22 27.80
N GLY A 1068 10.78 16.64 26.90
CA GLY A 1068 9.41 17.02 27.22
C GLY A 1068 8.53 15.79 27.54
N PRO A 1069 7.23 15.97 27.84
CA PRO A 1069 6.45 15.05 28.70
C PRO A 1069 6.01 13.69 28.14
N HIS A 1070 6.54 13.15 27.04
CA HIS A 1070 5.78 12.17 26.23
C HIS A 1070 6.46 10.80 26.13
N ALA A 1071 5.68 9.74 26.41
CA ALA A 1071 6.07 8.33 26.50
C ALA A 1071 7.48 8.12 27.09
N ARG A 1072 7.59 8.12 28.42
CA ARG A 1072 8.90 7.94 29.09
C ARG A 1072 9.55 6.65 28.59
N PRO A 1073 10.71 6.72 27.92
CA PRO A 1073 11.42 5.52 27.50
C PRO A 1073 11.73 4.67 28.73
N ALA A 1074 11.76 3.35 28.55
CA ALA A 1074 12.23 2.43 29.59
C ALA A 1074 13.77 2.50 29.74
N THR A 1075 14.45 3.11 28.76
CA THR A 1075 15.90 3.34 28.74
C THR A 1075 16.28 4.73 29.24
N GLU A 1076 17.46 4.84 29.85
CA GLU A 1076 18.18 6.09 30.10
C GLU A 1076 19.10 6.46 28.92
N GLU A 1077 19.29 7.76 28.67
CA GLU A 1077 20.27 8.27 27.69
C GLU A 1077 21.60 8.55 28.42
N ALA A 1078 22.65 7.78 28.13
CA ALA A 1078 23.99 8.02 28.69
C ALA A 1078 24.66 9.25 28.07
N GLY A 1079 24.33 9.56 26.82
CA GLY A 1079 24.95 10.63 26.03
C GLY A 1079 25.34 10.12 24.65
N TRP A 1080 26.36 10.73 24.04
CA TRP A 1080 26.83 10.35 22.71
C TRP A 1080 28.33 10.04 22.67
N VAL A 1081 28.71 9.20 21.72
CA VAL A 1081 30.09 8.83 21.40
C VAL A 1081 30.29 8.92 19.89
N THR A 1082 31.53 9.12 19.44
CA THR A 1082 31.90 9.01 18.01
C THR A 1082 32.70 7.73 17.82
N LEU A 1083 32.23 6.85 16.95
CA LEU A 1083 32.85 5.55 16.67
C LEU A 1083 33.45 5.55 15.26
N GLY A 1084 34.59 4.87 15.12
CA GLY A 1084 35.15 4.50 13.83
C GLY A 1084 34.63 3.15 13.37
N ALA A 1085 35.00 2.71 12.17
CA ALA A 1085 34.80 1.33 11.79
C ALA A 1085 35.85 0.47 12.52
N GLY A 1086 35.42 -0.59 13.21
CA GLY A 1086 36.32 -1.45 13.97
C GLY A 1086 35.70 -2.02 15.25
N ILE A 1087 36.55 -2.62 16.07
CA ILE A 1087 36.17 -3.22 17.35
C ILE A 1087 36.31 -2.17 18.46
N HIS A 1088 35.24 -1.96 19.21
CA HIS A 1088 35.19 -1.06 20.36
C HIS A 1088 34.91 -1.85 21.65
N SER A 1089 35.31 -1.31 22.81
CA SER A 1089 34.94 -1.86 24.12
C SER A 1089 33.84 -1.04 24.78
N MET A 1090 33.00 -1.70 25.57
CA MET A 1090 31.94 -1.08 26.35
C MET A 1090 31.92 -1.63 27.77
N GLU A 1091 31.78 -0.74 28.76
CA GLU A 1091 31.58 -1.10 30.15
C GLU A 1091 30.35 -0.39 30.73
N LEU A 1092 29.63 -1.09 31.59
CA LEU A 1092 28.51 -0.55 32.37
C LEU A 1092 28.81 -0.75 33.87
N ARG A 1093 28.85 0.35 34.62
CA ARG A 1093 29.31 0.39 36.03
C ARG A 1093 28.19 0.84 36.97
N ALA A 1094 27.99 0.09 38.05
CA ALA A 1094 27.07 0.46 39.11
C ALA A 1094 27.67 1.57 40.00
N PRO A 1095 26.88 2.55 40.46
CA PRO A 1095 27.33 3.52 41.46
C PRO A 1095 27.84 2.83 42.73
N ARG A 1096 28.72 3.50 43.49
CA ARG A 1096 29.28 2.92 44.73
C ARG A 1096 28.25 2.75 45.86
N ASP A 1097 27.10 3.40 45.76
CA ASP A 1097 26.08 3.44 46.80
C ASP A 1097 24.87 2.52 46.55
N ARG A 1098 24.79 1.87 45.39
CA ARG A 1098 23.66 1.01 45.01
C ARG A 1098 24.03 -0.03 43.95
N ASP A 1099 23.39 -1.18 44.02
CA ASP A 1099 23.37 -2.25 43.01
C ASP A 1099 22.44 -1.90 41.83
N LEU A 1100 22.64 -2.58 40.70
CA LEU A 1100 21.85 -2.42 39.48
C LEU A 1100 21.53 -3.77 38.82
N ASP A 1101 20.31 -3.94 38.34
CA ASP A 1101 19.91 -5.00 37.42
C ASP A 1101 20.03 -4.47 35.99
N ALA A 1102 21.00 -4.96 35.23
CA ALA A 1102 21.33 -4.47 33.89
C ALA A 1102 20.76 -5.38 32.79
N ASP A 1103 19.98 -4.80 31.88
CA ASP A 1103 19.21 -5.49 30.84
C ASP A 1103 19.93 -5.45 29.49
N PHE A 1104 19.93 -4.29 28.82
CA PHE A 1104 20.60 -4.09 27.54
C PHE A 1104 21.13 -2.67 27.35
N VAL A 1105 22.01 -2.52 26.35
CA VAL A 1105 22.50 -1.24 25.83
C VAL A 1105 22.19 -1.17 24.33
N VAL A 1106 21.74 -0.01 23.85
CA VAL A 1106 21.55 0.28 22.43
C VAL A 1106 22.39 1.47 22.02
N LEU A 1107 23.24 1.30 21.01
CA LEU A 1107 23.92 2.40 20.33
C LEU A 1107 23.16 2.74 19.06
N CYS A 1108 22.70 3.97 18.91
CA CYS A 1108 21.87 4.39 17.79
C CYS A 1108 22.44 5.66 17.14
N SER A 1109 22.69 5.60 15.82
CA SER A 1109 23.12 6.79 15.06
C SER A 1109 21.96 7.64 14.54
N ASP A 1110 20.71 7.26 14.84
CA ASP A 1110 19.52 8.01 14.46
C ASP A 1110 19.22 9.14 15.46
N PRO A 1111 19.32 10.42 15.06
CA PRO A 1111 18.98 11.53 15.95
C PRO A 1111 17.48 11.63 16.24
N ALA A 1112 16.63 10.92 15.50
CA ALA A 1112 15.18 10.90 15.70
C ALA A 1112 14.74 9.91 16.80
N VAL A 1113 15.65 9.14 17.40
CA VAL A 1113 15.32 8.23 18.50
C VAL A 1113 15.62 8.90 19.84
N ALA A 1114 14.62 8.90 20.74
CA ALA A 1114 14.72 9.41 22.11
C ALA A 1114 15.02 8.32 23.14
N GLY A 1115 14.86 7.06 22.77
CA GLY A 1115 15.10 5.91 23.62
C GLY A 1115 14.28 4.72 23.16
N TYR A 1116 14.16 3.72 24.02
CA TYR A 1116 13.42 2.50 23.72
C TYR A 1116 12.49 2.14 24.88
N THR A 1117 11.39 1.48 24.55
CA THR A 1117 10.42 0.97 25.53
C THR A 1117 9.91 -0.39 25.09
N PHE A 1118 9.03 -0.99 25.89
CA PHE A 1118 8.39 -2.25 25.54
C PHE A 1118 7.06 -2.04 24.83
N ALA A 1119 6.71 -2.97 23.95
CA ALA A 1119 5.38 -3.00 23.36
C ALA A 1119 4.32 -3.04 24.49
N PRO A 1120 3.32 -2.13 24.49
CA PRO A 1120 2.33 -2.06 25.55
C PRO A 1120 1.53 -3.36 25.62
N VAL A 1121 1.39 -3.90 26.83
CA VAL A 1121 0.44 -5.00 27.11
C VAL A 1121 -0.95 -4.37 27.14
N LEU A 1122 -1.67 -4.43 26.03
CA LEU A 1122 -3.03 -3.92 25.99
C LEU A 1122 -3.96 -4.90 26.75
N PRO A 1123 -4.92 -4.39 27.54
CA PRO A 1123 -5.97 -5.22 28.12
C PRO A 1123 -6.69 -5.99 27.00
N ALA A 1124 -6.90 -7.29 27.23
CA ALA A 1124 -7.59 -8.18 26.29
C ALA A 1124 -9.06 -7.80 26.09
#